data_AF-A0A933WZB9-F1
#
_entry.id   AF-A0A933WZB9-F1
#
_cell.length_a   1.000
_cell.length_b   1.000
_cell.length_c   1.000
_cell.angle_alpha   90.00
_cell.angle_beta   90.00
_cell.angle_gamma   90.00
#
_symmetry.space_group_name_H-M   'P 1'
#
loop_
_entity.id
_entity.type
_entity.pdbx_description
1 polymer ?
#
loop_
_entity_poly.entity_id
_entity_poly.type
_entity_poly.pdbx_seq_one_letter_code
_entity_poly.pdbx_strand_id
1 'polypeptide(L)'
;MPANITFQPFASGDQNAKGQRISSIDPRLSRTNYFDGRLLKASDLIRDQIYLDERALEIGQILGSGIARGLEVTLNHSTLSVSPGMAIAPSGRVLQLADRSLEVNLGNSALIASLNAGAQRRFNRGLYLVALHYAEVGSDAAEAYPADLESKRQFQFNSFAEGVELVLVPLATPLNTGDALAARAGLVSAFMNGAPRPELSEEAVALGLLAVQNGQPLWLDRGLVRRPLRPAGQPGGLQRDLAAHYQELLAEVLELRNEGGLSGGFAADQYFHVLPPVGRLPKSAADPERGAQTFFPRGYEVSIAPVRRDDLPALLEESMRLAPMDLKRDADADIMILVAVSDEDYAWRGRALMKGGVKSSADGLNSLLHIDGLALRLRATIPAGHALDTDATLWKSIWDTAEEGDVFYVRRPPRAAETNVSAVVLASGFALPDPLKDRPDIPAKLKKELDQAIKRVDELEALGLGGDAALSAANAKAETLTQQLEQAKVQVAGLQAAASVSATSLTVEKGRSAGLQKELDNARLQVSQLQTAGGSVGMELEGAMTRIAALTQDLATANKALNDAKAAATKSASDLTAANAKVTGLTQDLNTAKAAVTKAEADRDAAGSKSAGLDLELVAARKTITALQSAATGAAVSATLQKQIDALALERDTAKKSLADLQIRSDADKASLVKLNTDLGAATKSLTDLRATSETDKASLVKLNADLGLAAKSLTDLKAASDTDKASLTQVRAELATTKTSLTSLQRTSTASITKLTSERDTAKKTVTDHETTIAKLNLDLTKIRPQ
;
A
#
# COMPACT_ATOMS: atom_id res chain seq x y z
N MET A 1 -43.26 -31.65 39.86
CA MET A 1 -43.81 -31.80 38.50
C MET A 1 -42.86 -31.11 37.53
N PRO A 2 -41.88 -31.82 36.92
CA PRO A 2 -41.07 -31.24 35.86
C PRO A 2 -41.87 -31.25 34.54
N ALA A 3 -41.99 -30.09 33.89
CA ALA A 3 -42.54 -30.02 32.55
C ALA A 3 -41.45 -30.43 31.54
N ASN A 4 -41.59 -31.61 30.93
CA ASN A 4 -40.71 -32.03 29.84
C ASN A 4 -40.96 -31.13 28.62
N ILE A 5 -40.06 -30.16 28.39
CA ILE A 5 -40.02 -29.40 27.14
C ILE A 5 -39.46 -30.33 26.06
N THR A 6 -40.37 -30.99 25.34
CA THR A 6 -40.02 -31.88 24.23
C THR A 6 -39.67 -31.02 23.02
N PHE A 7 -38.38 -30.92 22.70
CA PHE A 7 -37.90 -30.19 21.51
C PHE A 7 -38.32 -30.94 20.24
N GLN A 8 -39.30 -30.39 19.51
CA GLN A 8 -39.66 -30.84 18.16
C GLN A 8 -39.06 -29.88 17.12
N PRO A 9 -37.95 -30.22 16.44
CA PRO A 9 -37.47 -29.44 15.32
C PRO A 9 -38.38 -29.66 14.11
N PHE A 10 -39.03 -28.58 13.65
CA PHE A 10 -39.87 -28.61 12.45
C PHE A 10 -39.04 -28.41 11.19
N ALA A 11 -38.79 -29.50 10.46
CA ALA A 11 -38.66 -29.53 9.00
C ALA A 11 -38.81 -30.98 8.53
N SER A 12 -39.88 -31.28 7.81
CA SER A 12 -40.16 -32.62 7.26
C SER A 12 -39.27 -32.89 6.04
N GLY A 13 -38.09 -33.47 6.27
CA GLY A 13 -37.39 -34.20 5.21
C GLY A 13 -38.08 -35.54 5.00
N ASP A 14 -38.58 -35.79 3.79
CA ASP A 14 -39.15 -37.09 3.42
C ASP A 14 -38.13 -38.21 3.69
N GLN A 15 -38.61 -39.38 4.11
CA GLN A 15 -37.78 -40.58 4.17
C GLN A 15 -38.24 -41.56 3.11
N ASN A 16 -37.29 -42.18 2.42
CA ASN A 16 -37.62 -43.27 1.52
C ASN A 16 -38.02 -44.52 2.32
N ALA A 17 -38.63 -45.52 1.66
CA ALA A 17 -39.09 -46.76 2.30
C ALA A 17 -37.98 -47.64 2.91
N LYS A 18 -36.71 -47.20 2.89
CA LYS A 18 -35.56 -47.84 3.54
C LYS A 18 -34.99 -47.04 4.72
N GLY A 19 -35.68 -46.00 5.18
CA GLY A 19 -35.28 -45.18 6.34
C GLY A 19 -34.03 -44.33 6.10
N GLN A 20 -33.65 -44.13 4.84
CA GLN A 20 -32.55 -43.22 4.48
C GLN A 20 -33.10 -41.79 4.44
N ARG A 21 -32.38 -40.86 5.06
CA ARG A 21 -32.67 -39.43 4.95
C ARG A 21 -32.60 -39.04 3.46
N ILE A 22 -33.73 -38.60 2.90
CA ILE A 22 -33.66 -37.69 1.76
C ILE A 22 -33.10 -36.39 2.34
N SER A 23 -32.25 -35.70 1.57
CA SER A 23 -31.56 -34.49 1.99
C SER A 23 -32.52 -33.43 2.54
N SER A 24 -32.01 -32.48 3.32
CA SER A 24 -32.73 -31.22 3.53
C SER A 24 -32.87 -30.51 2.19
N ILE A 25 -33.99 -30.73 1.52
CA ILE A 25 -34.34 -30.06 0.26
C ILE A 25 -34.74 -28.65 0.66
N ASP A 26 -33.88 -27.68 0.35
CA ASP A 26 -34.29 -26.28 0.38
C ASP A 26 -35.26 -26.04 -0.79
N PRO A 27 -36.52 -25.64 -0.54
CA PRO A 27 -37.48 -25.37 -1.60
C PRO A 27 -37.07 -24.19 -2.51
N ARG A 28 -36.24 -23.26 -2.02
CA ARG A 28 -35.73 -22.11 -2.78
C ARG A 28 -34.65 -22.51 -3.77
N LEU A 29 -33.81 -23.48 -3.40
CA LEU A 29 -32.79 -24.07 -4.28
C LEU A 29 -33.35 -25.17 -5.21
N SER A 30 -34.63 -25.08 -5.58
CA SER A 30 -35.25 -26.00 -6.54
C SER A 30 -35.17 -25.42 -7.96
N ARG A 31 -34.68 -26.23 -8.92
CA ARG A 31 -34.58 -25.84 -10.34
C ARG A 31 -35.50 -26.66 -11.22
N THR A 32 -35.94 -26.10 -12.34
CA THR A 32 -36.72 -26.81 -13.35
C THR A 32 -35.84 -27.85 -14.06
N ASN A 33 -36.30 -29.10 -14.10
CA ASN A 33 -35.68 -30.13 -14.92
C ASN A 33 -36.13 -29.98 -16.38
N TYR A 34 -35.19 -29.63 -17.26
CA TYR A 34 -35.37 -29.49 -18.70
C TYR A 34 -35.19 -30.84 -19.40
N PHE A 35 -36.16 -31.23 -20.22
CA PHE A 35 -36.11 -32.43 -21.06
C PHE A 35 -37.06 -32.29 -22.24
N ASP A 36 -36.78 -33.01 -23.33
CA ASP A 36 -37.55 -32.95 -24.57
C ASP A 36 -39.01 -33.38 -24.37
N GLY A 37 -39.94 -32.61 -24.93
CA GLY A 37 -41.39 -32.85 -24.80
C GLY A 37 -42.05 -32.20 -23.58
N ARG A 38 -41.30 -31.57 -22.66
CA ARG A 38 -41.89 -30.75 -21.59
C ARG A 38 -42.30 -29.37 -22.11
N LEU A 39 -43.56 -28.98 -21.89
CA LEU A 39 -44.02 -27.61 -22.07
C LEU A 39 -43.59 -26.74 -20.87
N LEU A 40 -42.94 -25.60 -21.14
CA LEU A 40 -42.55 -24.63 -20.13
C LEU A 40 -43.75 -23.75 -19.71
N LYS A 41 -43.86 -23.47 -18.42
CA LYS A 41 -44.86 -22.56 -17.83
C LYS A 41 -44.18 -21.35 -17.21
N ALA A 42 -44.91 -20.24 -17.05
CA ALA A 42 -44.41 -19.07 -16.32
C ALA A 42 -43.90 -19.44 -14.91
N SER A 43 -44.58 -20.33 -14.21
CA SER A 43 -44.16 -20.84 -12.89
C SER A 43 -42.82 -21.60 -12.89
N ASP A 44 -42.42 -22.19 -14.02
CA ASP A 44 -41.14 -22.87 -14.15
C ASP A 44 -40.01 -21.87 -14.41
N LEU A 45 -40.27 -20.83 -15.22
CA LEU A 45 -39.32 -19.73 -15.45
C LEU A 45 -39.10 -18.89 -14.18
N ILE A 46 -40.18 -18.58 -13.44
CA ILE A 46 -40.09 -17.85 -12.15
C ILE A 46 -39.27 -18.65 -11.14
N ARG A 47 -39.45 -19.98 -11.07
CA ARG A 47 -38.63 -20.85 -10.20
C ARG A 47 -37.15 -20.75 -10.56
N ASP A 48 -36.82 -20.80 -11.85
CA ASP A 48 -35.43 -20.72 -12.29
C ASP A 48 -34.81 -19.34 -12.06
N GLN A 49 -35.60 -18.26 -12.17
CA GLN A 49 -35.16 -16.92 -11.81
C GLN A 49 -34.83 -16.82 -10.32
N ILE A 50 -35.72 -17.31 -9.43
CA ILE A 50 -35.48 -17.37 -7.98
C ILE A 50 -34.25 -18.24 -7.66
N TYR A 51 -34.13 -19.41 -8.28
CA TYR A 51 -32.97 -20.30 -8.10
C TYR A 51 -31.65 -19.62 -8.49
N LEU A 52 -31.63 -18.83 -9.57
CA LEU A 52 -30.43 -18.12 -10.01
C LEU A 52 -30.10 -16.92 -9.11
N ASP A 53 -31.11 -16.16 -8.64
CA ASP A 53 -30.91 -15.04 -7.72
C ASP A 53 -30.40 -15.55 -6.36
N GLU A 54 -31.10 -16.50 -5.72
CA GLU A 54 -30.67 -17.13 -4.47
C GLU A 54 -29.25 -17.73 -4.59
N ARG A 55 -28.91 -18.34 -5.73
CA ARG A 55 -27.55 -18.87 -5.95
C ARG A 55 -26.49 -17.79 -6.14
N ALA A 56 -26.85 -16.61 -6.66
CA ALA A 56 -25.96 -15.45 -6.73
C ALA A 56 -25.78 -14.81 -5.34
N LEU A 57 -26.86 -14.72 -4.57
CA LEU A 57 -26.85 -14.27 -3.17
C LEU A 57 -25.97 -15.16 -2.30
N GLU A 58 -26.07 -16.49 -2.38
CA GLU A 58 -25.18 -17.43 -1.69
C GLU A 58 -23.69 -17.17 -1.98
N ILE A 59 -23.33 -16.87 -3.24
CA ILE A 59 -21.95 -16.54 -3.63
C ILE A 59 -21.51 -15.23 -2.98
N GLY A 60 -22.39 -14.22 -2.93
CA GLY A 60 -22.13 -12.97 -2.22
C GLY A 60 -21.96 -13.15 -0.71
N GLN A 61 -22.80 -13.95 -0.07
CA GLN A 61 -22.71 -14.26 1.37
C GLN A 61 -21.38 -14.93 1.74
N ILE A 62 -20.84 -15.79 0.87
CA ILE A 62 -19.52 -16.42 1.06
C ILE A 62 -18.37 -15.40 1.02
N LEU A 63 -18.46 -14.37 0.17
CA LEU A 63 -17.51 -13.25 0.16
C LEU A 63 -17.64 -12.37 1.41
N GLY A 64 -18.83 -12.36 2.02
CA GLY A 64 -19.18 -11.57 3.19
C GLY A 64 -19.88 -10.26 2.85
N SER A 65 -20.09 -9.43 3.87
CA SER A 65 -20.86 -8.18 3.76
C SER A 65 -19.99 -6.95 4.01
N GLY A 66 -20.30 -5.85 3.34
CA GLY A 66 -19.65 -4.56 3.54
C GLY A 66 -19.20 -3.90 2.22
N ILE A 67 -18.52 -2.78 2.34
CA ILE A 67 -18.08 -1.94 1.22
C ILE A 67 -16.81 -2.53 0.60
N ALA A 68 -16.87 -2.87 -0.69
CA ALA A 68 -15.73 -3.39 -1.44
C ALA A 68 -14.82 -2.26 -1.95
N ARG A 69 -15.42 -1.15 -2.43
CA ARG A 69 -14.70 0.06 -2.88
C ARG A 69 -15.63 1.27 -2.98
N GLY A 70 -15.08 2.48 -2.80
CA GLY A 70 -15.82 3.72 -3.00
C GLY A 70 -16.97 3.90 -2.01
N LEU A 71 -18.11 4.43 -2.47
CA LEU A 71 -19.27 4.76 -1.63
C LEU A 71 -18.90 5.68 -0.44
N GLU A 72 -17.90 6.55 -0.60
CA GLU A 72 -17.55 7.53 0.42
C GLU A 72 -18.68 8.55 0.56
N VAL A 73 -19.06 8.87 1.79
CA VAL A 73 -20.14 9.82 2.10
C VAL A 73 -19.53 11.08 2.66
N THR A 74 -19.88 12.21 2.07
CA THR A 74 -19.47 13.54 2.53
C THR A 74 -20.70 14.41 2.77
N LEU A 75 -20.64 15.21 3.85
CA LEU A 75 -21.69 16.14 4.24
C LEU A 75 -21.18 17.57 4.03
N ASN A 76 -21.77 18.27 3.05
CA ASN A 76 -21.46 19.67 2.73
C ASN A 76 -22.66 20.54 3.10
N HIS A 77 -22.63 21.16 4.29
CA HIS A 77 -23.77 21.87 4.87
C HIS A 77 -25.02 20.97 4.93
N SER A 78 -26.05 21.25 4.12
CA SER A 78 -27.28 20.45 4.02
C SER A 78 -27.26 19.41 2.89
N THR A 79 -26.19 19.33 2.08
CA THR A 79 -26.09 18.37 0.96
C THR A 79 -25.26 17.17 1.37
N LEU A 80 -25.85 15.99 1.26
CA LEU A 80 -25.19 14.70 1.44
C LEU A 80 -24.82 14.15 0.06
N SER A 81 -23.54 13.84 -0.16
CA SER A 81 -23.04 13.27 -1.41
C SER A 81 -22.38 11.90 -1.17
N VAL A 82 -22.65 10.94 -2.04
CA VAL A 82 -22.08 9.58 -2.03
C VAL A 82 -21.31 9.35 -3.32
N SER A 83 -20.03 8.99 -3.22
CA SER A 83 -19.19 8.71 -4.39
C SER A 83 -19.58 7.38 -5.07
N PRO A 84 -19.31 7.21 -6.38
CA PRO A 84 -19.41 5.90 -7.04
C PRO A 84 -18.67 4.80 -6.28
N GLY A 85 -19.14 3.56 -6.39
CA GLY A 85 -18.59 2.44 -5.64
C GLY A 85 -19.43 1.18 -5.65
N MET A 86 -19.04 0.22 -4.82
CA MET A 86 -19.60 -1.12 -4.77
C MET A 86 -19.53 -1.70 -3.35
N ALA A 87 -20.60 -2.33 -2.90
CA ALA A 87 -20.71 -3.06 -1.65
C ALA A 87 -21.44 -4.39 -1.87
N ILE A 88 -21.35 -5.29 -0.89
CA ILE A 88 -22.16 -6.50 -0.81
C ILE A 88 -23.01 -6.40 0.46
N ALA A 89 -24.33 -6.54 0.32
CA ALA A 89 -25.27 -6.52 1.43
C ALA A 89 -25.20 -7.82 2.26
N PRO A 90 -25.68 -7.84 3.52
CA PRO A 90 -25.77 -9.08 4.31
C PRO A 90 -26.47 -10.25 3.60
N SER A 91 -27.45 -9.99 2.72
CA SER A 91 -28.11 -10.98 1.88
C SER A 91 -27.21 -11.59 0.80
N GLY A 92 -26.06 -10.98 0.52
CA GLY A 92 -25.18 -11.31 -0.60
C GLY A 92 -25.44 -10.49 -1.87
N ARG A 93 -26.48 -9.63 -1.89
CA ARG A 93 -26.80 -8.79 -3.06
C ARG A 93 -25.71 -7.74 -3.30
N VAL A 94 -25.30 -7.56 -4.56
CA VAL A 94 -24.31 -6.54 -4.94
C VAL A 94 -25.00 -5.19 -5.07
N LEU A 95 -24.57 -4.22 -4.26
CA LEU A 95 -25.03 -2.83 -4.32
C LEU A 95 -23.98 -2.01 -5.06
N GLN A 96 -24.31 -1.52 -6.27
CA GLN A 96 -23.37 -0.77 -7.11
C GLN A 96 -23.93 0.60 -7.50
N LEU A 97 -23.13 1.64 -7.29
CA LEU A 97 -23.35 2.98 -7.81
C LEU A 97 -22.33 3.23 -8.93
N ALA A 98 -22.78 3.16 -10.18
CA ALA A 98 -21.93 3.27 -11.37
C ALA A 98 -21.76 4.72 -11.84
N ASP A 99 -20.50 5.16 -11.98
CA ASP A 99 -20.02 6.37 -12.68
C ASP A 99 -20.64 7.74 -12.33
N ARG A 100 -21.57 7.81 -11.36
CA ARG A 100 -22.24 9.04 -10.90
C ARG A 100 -22.31 9.09 -9.38
N SER A 101 -22.10 10.27 -8.79
CA SER A 101 -22.41 10.51 -7.38
C SER A 101 -23.93 10.53 -7.16
N LEU A 102 -24.37 10.04 -6.00
CA LEU A 102 -25.71 10.36 -5.49
C LEU A 102 -25.60 11.62 -4.65
N GLU A 103 -26.48 12.60 -4.88
CA GLU A 103 -26.52 13.86 -4.13
C GLU A 103 -27.93 14.14 -3.65
N VAL A 104 -28.09 14.37 -2.35
CA VAL A 104 -29.38 14.60 -1.70
C VAL A 104 -29.29 15.83 -0.79
N ASN A 105 -30.14 16.83 -1.03
CA ASN A 105 -30.24 18.00 -0.16
C ASN A 105 -31.24 17.74 0.98
N LEU A 106 -30.70 17.53 2.18
CA LEU A 106 -31.42 17.25 3.42
C LEU A 106 -32.22 18.45 3.96
N GLY A 107 -31.98 19.66 3.43
CA GLY A 107 -32.80 20.84 3.70
C GLY A 107 -34.05 20.96 2.83
N ASN A 108 -34.18 20.16 1.76
CA ASN A 108 -35.31 20.26 0.82
C ASN A 108 -36.57 19.58 1.36
N SER A 109 -37.31 20.29 2.22
CA SER A 109 -38.57 19.79 2.82
C SER A 109 -39.65 19.35 1.82
N ALA A 110 -39.65 19.87 0.58
CA ALA A 110 -40.58 19.44 -0.46
C ALA A 110 -40.21 18.07 -1.02
N LEU A 111 -38.92 17.84 -1.29
CA LEU A 111 -38.39 16.54 -1.72
C LEU A 111 -38.53 15.46 -0.64
N ILE A 112 -38.26 15.83 0.62
CA ILE A 112 -38.48 14.93 1.77
C ILE A 112 -39.96 14.53 1.84
N ALA A 113 -40.88 15.49 1.70
CA ALA A 113 -42.31 15.22 1.69
C ALA A 113 -42.75 14.33 0.53
N SER A 114 -42.23 14.51 -0.70
CA SER A 114 -42.58 13.65 -1.83
C SER A 114 -42.05 12.22 -1.68
N LEU A 115 -40.81 12.05 -1.21
CA LEU A 115 -40.19 10.73 -1.02
C LEU A 115 -40.85 9.94 0.13
N ASN A 116 -41.32 10.62 1.18
CA ASN A 116 -41.97 10.00 2.34
C ASN A 116 -43.50 9.95 2.23
N ALA A 117 -44.07 10.03 1.01
CA ALA A 117 -45.52 10.04 0.76
C ALA A 117 -46.32 11.03 1.66
N GLY A 118 -45.71 12.17 2.00
CA GLY A 118 -46.28 13.20 2.87
C GLY A 118 -46.18 12.93 4.38
N ALA A 119 -45.76 11.73 4.81
CA ALA A 119 -45.71 11.34 6.23
C ALA A 119 -44.66 12.13 7.04
N GLN A 120 -43.54 12.49 6.42
CA GLN A 120 -42.52 13.37 7.01
C GLN A 120 -42.19 14.52 6.05
N ARG A 121 -42.12 15.75 6.58
CA ARG A 121 -41.74 16.95 5.79
C ARG A 121 -40.36 17.51 6.19
N ARG A 122 -39.85 17.10 7.34
CA ARG A 122 -38.55 17.44 7.90
C ARG A 122 -38.12 16.27 8.77
N PHE A 123 -36.81 16.07 8.89
CA PHE A 123 -36.26 15.10 9.82
C PHE A 123 -36.45 15.58 11.27
N ASN A 124 -36.82 14.66 12.16
CA ASN A 124 -36.92 14.92 13.58
C ASN A 124 -35.52 15.06 14.19
N ARG A 125 -35.43 15.58 15.43
CA ARG A 125 -34.16 15.52 16.16
C ARG A 125 -33.84 14.07 16.49
N GLY A 126 -32.67 13.58 16.09
CA GLY A 126 -32.26 12.20 16.33
C GLY A 126 -30.97 11.83 15.63
N LEU A 127 -30.61 10.56 15.73
CA LEU A 127 -29.56 9.93 14.95
C LEU A 127 -30.20 9.15 13.79
N TYR A 128 -29.59 9.22 12.62
CA TYR A 128 -30.04 8.55 11.41
C TYR A 128 -28.89 7.77 10.79
N LEU A 129 -29.11 6.50 10.49
CA LEU A 129 -28.17 5.72 9.71
C LEU A 129 -28.32 6.09 8.22
N VAL A 130 -27.21 6.50 7.59
CA VAL A 130 -27.11 6.64 6.14
C VAL A 130 -26.82 5.25 5.57
N ALA A 131 -27.78 4.69 4.83
CA ALA A 131 -27.67 3.36 4.25
C ALA A 131 -27.87 3.41 2.72
N LEU A 132 -27.08 2.61 2.01
CA LEU A 132 -27.37 2.27 0.62
C LEU A 132 -28.27 1.03 0.61
N HIS A 133 -29.43 1.09 -0.01
CA HIS A 133 -30.41 0.00 -0.09
C HIS A 133 -30.63 -0.41 -1.55
N TYR A 134 -30.92 -1.69 -1.79
CA TYR A 134 -31.33 -2.19 -3.11
C TYR A 134 -32.68 -1.62 -3.55
N ALA A 135 -32.79 -1.14 -4.79
CA ALA A 135 -34.04 -0.62 -5.32
C ALA A 135 -34.35 -1.19 -6.70
N GLU A 136 -35.60 -1.59 -6.90
CA GLU A 136 -36.16 -1.92 -8.21
C GLU A 136 -37.18 -0.86 -8.62
N VAL A 137 -37.05 -0.34 -9.84
CA VAL A 137 -38.03 0.57 -10.44
C VAL A 137 -38.65 -0.10 -11.65
N GLY A 138 -39.93 -0.43 -11.57
CA GLY A 138 -40.70 -0.94 -12.69
C GLY A 138 -40.81 0.12 -13.81
N SER A 139 -40.39 -0.25 -15.01
CA SER A 139 -40.45 0.58 -16.21
C SER A 139 -41.33 -0.06 -17.29
N ASP A 140 -41.90 0.80 -18.12
CA ASP A 140 -42.80 0.48 -19.23
C ASP A 140 -44.08 -0.28 -18.84
N ALA A 141 -45.14 -0.10 -19.64
CA ALA A 141 -46.45 -0.69 -19.40
C ALA A 141 -46.67 -1.90 -20.31
N ALA A 142 -46.77 -3.10 -19.75
CA ALA A 142 -47.28 -4.28 -20.44
C ALA A 142 -48.77 -4.47 -20.11
N GLU A 143 -49.61 -4.54 -21.15
CA GLU A 143 -50.97 -5.05 -20.98
C GLU A 143 -50.92 -6.57 -20.89
N ALA A 144 -51.20 -7.12 -19.71
CA ALA A 144 -51.36 -8.55 -19.53
C ALA A 144 -52.67 -8.98 -20.20
N TYR A 145 -52.57 -9.68 -21.32
CA TYR A 145 -53.74 -10.24 -22.00
C TYR A 145 -54.45 -11.23 -21.06
N PRO A 146 -55.78 -11.10 -20.88
CA PRO A 146 -56.51 -11.97 -19.98
C PRO A 146 -56.42 -13.43 -20.45
N ALA A 147 -56.12 -14.36 -19.52
CA ALA A 147 -56.02 -15.78 -19.83
C ALA A 147 -57.37 -16.42 -20.19
N ASP A 148 -58.47 -15.76 -19.83
CA ASP A 148 -59.84 -16.16 -20.13
C ASP A 148 -60.74 -14.93 -20.38
N LEU A 149 -61.84 -15.08 -21.12
CA LEU A 149 -62.71 -13.98 -21.58
C LEU A 149 -63.37 -13.18 -20.44
N GLU A 150 -63.56 -13.79 -19.27
CA GLU A 150 -64.10 -13.12 -18.08
C GLU A 150 -63.03 -12.39 -17.25
N SER A 151 -61.75 -12.68 -17.47
CA SER A 151 -60.67 -12.10 -16.65
C SER A 151 -60.39 -10.64 -17.04
N LYS A 152 -60.21 -9.78 -16.03
CA LYS A 152 -59.96 -8.35 -16.25
C LYS A 152 -58.54 -8.15 -16.77
N ARG A 153 -58.39 -7.27 -17.78
CA ARG A 153 -57.08 -6.74 -18.21
C ARG A 153 -56.35 -6.18 -16.99
N GLN A 154 -55.10 -6.61 -16.80
CA GLN A 154 -54.24 -6.13 -15.71
C GLN A 154 -53.05 -5.37 -16.29
N PHE A 155 -52.68 -4.29 -15.60
CA PHE A 155 -51.44 -3.59 -15.84
C PHE A 155 -50.31 -4.37 -15.15
N GLN A 156 -49.22 -4.66 -15.87
CA GLN A 156 -47.97 -5.13 -15.30
C GLN A 156 -46.82 -4.29 -15.84
N PHE A 157 -45.73 -4.20 -15.08
CA PHE A 157 -44.50 -3.60 -15.58
C PHE A 157 -43.91 -4.51 -16.66
N ASN A 158 -43.44 -3.92 -17.76
CA ASN A 158 -42.81 -4.66 -18.86
C ASN A 158 -41.34 -4.99 -18.56
N SER A 159 -40.68 -4.19 -17.74
CA SER A 159 -39.30 -4.38 -17.29
C SER A 159 -39.11 -3.83 -15.87
N PHE A 160 -38.05 -4.28 -15.20
CA PHE A 160 -37.58 -3.67 -13.95
C PHE A 160 -36.15 -3.17 -14.16
N ALA A 161 -35.90 -1.94 -13.71
CA ALA A 161 -34.56 -1.38 -13.62
C ALA A 161 -34.05 -1.55 -12.19
N GLU A 162 -33.04 -2.39 -12.02
CA GLU A 162 -32.36 -2.59 -10.74
C GLU A 162 -31.34 -1.48 -10.47
N GLY A 163 -31.18 -1.13 -9.20
CA GLY A 163 -30.23 -0.11 -8.77
C GLY A 163 -30.12 0.00 -7.26
N VAL A 164 -29.74 1.18 -6.81
CA VAL A 164 -29.54 1.50 -5.40
C VAL A 164 -30.14 2.86 -5.04
N GLU A 165 -30.73 2.96 -3.86
CA GLU A 165 -31.22 4.20 -3.29
C GLU A 165 -30.56 4.53 -1.95
N LEU A 166 -30.60 5.81 -1.58
CA LEU A 166 -30.03 6.32 -0.33
C LEU A 166 -31.12 6.50 0.71
N VAL A 167 -31.10 5.66 1.75
CA VAL A 167 -32.12 5.60 2.80
C VAL A 167 -31.56 6.16 4.11
N LEU A 168 -32.39 6.93 4.83
CA LEU A 168 -32.09 7.41 6.18
C LEU A 168 -32.94 6.66 7.21
N VAL A 169 -32.33 5.71 7.92
CA VAL A 169 -33.02 4.89 8.92
C VAL A 169 -32.89 5.55 10.31
N PRO A 170 -33.98 5.98 10.96
CA PRO A 170 -33.90 6.58 12.29
C PRO A 170 -33.46 5.55 13.34
N LEU A 171 -32.55 5.94 14.23
CA LEU A 171 -32.07 5.12 15.33
C LEU A 171 -32.90 5.31 16.60
N ALA A 172 -33.12 4.23 17.34
CA ALA A 172 -33.73 4.29 18.67
C ALA A 172 -32.82 4.98 19.71
N THR A 173 -31.50 5.00 19.48
CA THR A 173 -30.53 5.69 20.35
C THR A 173 -30.73 7.21 20.27
N PRO A 174 -31.01 7.89 21.40
CA PRO A 174 -31.23 9.34 21.39
C PRO A 174 -29.94 10.11 21.12
N LEU A 175 -30.06 11.25 20.43
CA LEU A 175 -28.96 12.20 20.26
C LEU A 175 -28.69 12.93 21.57
N ASN A 176 -27.57 12.61 22.24
CA ASN A 176 -27.12 13.24 23.48
C ASN A 176 -27.11 14.79 23.38
N THR A 177 -27.51 15.45 24.46
CA THR A 177 -27.37 16.92 24.60
C THR A 177 -25.94 17.25 25.02
N GLY A 178 -25.12 17.72 24.08
CA GLY A 178 -23.73 18.09 24.34
C GLY A 178 -23.03 18.55 23.06
N ASP A 179 -21.72 18.74 23.16
CA ASP A 179 -20.86 18.99 22.00
C ASP A 179 -20.83 17.79 21.04
N ALA A 180 -20.59 18.06 19.75
CA ALA A 180 -20.62 17.07 18.67
C ALA A 180 -19.60 15.94 18.90
N LEU A 181 -18.39 16.27 19.36
CA LEU A 181 -17.32 15.31 19.66
C LEU A 181 -17.71 14.40 20.84
N ALA A 182 -18.15 15.01 21.95
CA ALA A 182 -18.59 14.28 23.14
C ALA A 182 -19.81 13.37 22.86
N ALA A 183 -20.72 13.81 21.99
CA ALA A 183 -21.84 12.99 21.54
C ALA A 183 -21.37 11.75 20.77
N ARG A 184 -20.42 11.89 19.83
CA ARG A 184 -19.84 10.76 19.06
C ARG A 184 -19.07 9.80 19.95
N ALA A 185 -18.17 10.30 20.80
CA ALA A 185 -17.39 9.48 21.73
C ALA A 185 -18.27 8.65 22.69
N GLY A 186 -19.41 9.21 23.12
CA GLY A 186 -20.39 8.50 23.96
C GLY A 186 -21.02 7.30 23.26
N LEU A 187 -21.28 7.38 21.95
CA LEU A 187 -21.97 6.33 21.18
C LEU A 187 -21.17 5.04 21.06
N VAL A 188 -19.83 5.10 21.11
CA VAL A 188 -18.95 3.92 21.10
C VAL A 188 -19.40 2.91 22.14
N SER A 189 -19.71 3.37 23.36
CA SER A 189 -20.13 2.49 24.47
C SER A 189 -21.45 1.76 24.20
N ALA A 190 -22.38 2.37 23.46
CA ALA A 190 -23.64 1.73 23.06
C ALA A 190 -23.37 0.65 21.99
N PHE A 191 -22.64 0.99 20.94
CA PHE A 191 -22.32 0.04 19.86
C PHE A 191 -21.41 -1.12 20.32
N MET A 192 -20.57 -0.90 21.34
CA MET A 192 -19.70 -1.92 21.95
C MET A 192 -20.47 -2.93 22.80
N ASN A 193 -21.40 -2.48 23.63
CA ASN A 193 -22.14 -3.35 24.58
C ASN A 193 -23.26 -4.17 23.91
N GLY A 194 -23.22 -4.33 22.58
CA GLY A 194 -24.24 -5.06 21.85
C GLY A 194 -25.63 -4.42 21.94
N ALA A 195 -25.72 -3.09 22.10
CA ALA A 195 -26.99 -2.40 21.93
C ALA A 195 -27.61 -2.82 20.59
N PRO A 196 -28.94 -3.04 20.51
CA PRO A 196 -29.58 -3.50 19.30
C PRO A 196 -29.19 -2.55 18.17
N ARG A 197 -28.44 -3.10 17.21
CA ARG A 197 -28.13 -2.38 15.97
C ARG A 197 -29.47 -2.02 15.33
N PRO A 198 -29.57 -0.88 14.62
CA PRO A 198 -30.76 -0.60 13.83
C PRO A 198 -31.06 -1.83 12.97
N GLU A 199 -32.35 -2.18 12.86
CA GLU A 199 -32.83 -3.21 11.93
C GLU A 199 -32.62 -2.70 10.51
N LEU A 200 -31.38 -2.78 10.06
CA LEU A 200 -30.98 -2.54 8.69
C LEU A 200 -31.43 -3.75 7.87
N SER A 201 -32.10 -3.51 6.75
CA SER A 201 -32.45 -4.54 5.78
C SER A 201 -31.22 -5.38 5.43
N GLU A 202 -31.41 -6.70 5.28
CA GLU A 202 -30.35 -7.58 4.79
C GLU A 202 -29.89 -7.20 3.37
N GLU A 203 -30.67 -6.40 2.64
CA GLU A 203 -30.34 -5.85 1.32
C GLU A 203 -29.72 -4.44 1.37
N ALA A 204 -29.25 -4.00 2.54
CA ALA A 204 -28.66 -2.67 2.71
C ALA A 204 -27.30 -2.68 3.42
N VAL A 205 -26.49 -1.65 3.14
CA VAL A 205 -25.17 -1.44 3.74
C VAL A 205 -25.08 -0.05 4.36
N ALA A 206 -24.66 0.00 5.63
CA ALA A 206 -24.40 1.23 6.35
C ALA A 206 -23.18 1.96 5.77
N LEU A 207 -23.37 3.23 5.39
CA LEU A 207 -22.32 4.09 4.86
C LEU A 207 -21.78 5.10 5.90
N GLY A 208 -22.64 5.54 6.83
CA GLY A 208 -22.34 6.52 7.87
C GLY A 208 -23.51 6.78 8.83
N LEU A 209 -23.26 7.56 9.86
CA LEU A 209 -24.17 7.94 10.93
C LEU A 209 -24.33 9.46 10.95
N LEU A 210 -25.54 9.93 10.71
CA LEU A 210 -25.89 11.34 10.62
C LEU A 210 -26.63 11.79 11.88
N ALA A 211 -26.14 12.83 12.55
CA ALA A 211 -26.90 13.53 13.58
C ALA A 211 -27.74 14.64 12.96
N VAL A 212 -29.01 14.74 13.36
CA VAL A 212 -29.93 15.77 12.89
C VAL A 212 -30.55 16.51 14.07
N GLN A 213 -30.56 17.84 13.99
CA GLN A 213 -31.19 18.72 14.97
C GLN A 213 -31.97 19.82 14.25
N ASN A 214 -33.22 20.08 14.69
CA ASN A 214 -34.11 21.09 14.12
C ASN A 214 -34.35 20.95 12.59
N GLY A 215 -34.24 19.73 12.05
CA GLY A 215 -34.36 19.46 10.61
C GLY A 215 -33.14 19.84 9.78
N GLN A 216 -31.99 20.10 10.39
CA GLN A 216 -30.70 20.28 9.73
C GLN A 216 -29.70 19.22 10.20
N PRO A 217 -28.83 18.71 9.31
CA PRO A 217 -27.73 17.84 9.72
C PRO A 217 -26.72 18.64 10.55
N LEU A 218 -26.23 18.02 11.63
CA LEU A 218 -25.27 18.61 12.55
C LEU A 218 -23.86 18.06 12.32
N TRP A 219 -23.74 16.74 12.16
CA TRP A 219 -22.48 16.06 11.85
C TRP A 219 -22.72 14.69 11.21
N LEU A 220 -21.67 14.17 10.56
CA LEU A 220 -21.61 12.84 9.97
C LEU A 220 -20.40 12.09 10.53
N ASP A 221 -20.60 10.88 11.05
CA ASP A 221 -19.55 9.94 11.47
C ASP A 221 -19.57 8.73 10.52
N ARG A 222 -18.43 8.31 9.98
CA ARG A 222 -18.35 7.11 9.13
C ARG A 222 -17.90 5.91 9.94
N GLY A 223 -16.83 6.05 10.74
CA GLY A 223 -16.15 4.93 11.38
C GLY A 223 -17.04 4.06 12.27
N LEU A 224 -18.03 4.63 12.97
CA LEU A 224 -18.89 3.86 13.89
C LEU A 224 -19.70 2.78 13.18
N VAL A 225 -20.10 2.97 11.93
CA VAL A 225 -21.07 2.08 11.23
C VAL A 225 -20.64 1.61 9.85
N ARG A 226 -19.74 2.34 9.17
CA ARG A 226 -19.18 1.96 7.87
C ARG A 226 -18.31 0.72 8.04
N ARG A 227 -18.50 -0.31 7.19
CA ARG A 227 -17.75 -1.57 7.28
C ARG A 227 -17.08 -1.92 5.94
N PRO A 228 -15.77 -2.24 5.93
CA PRO A 228 -15.15 -2.85 4.75
C PRO A 228 -15.72 -4.25 4.53
N LEU A 229 -15.74 -4.70 3.28
CA LEU A 229 -16.15 -6.04 2.91
C LEU A 229 -15.33 -7.09 3.67
N ARG A 230 -16.01 -7.94 4.45
CA ARG A 230 -15.39 -9.06 5.17
C ARG A 230 -16.40 -10.17 5.48
N PRO A 231 -15.93 -11.43 5.66
CA PRO A 231 -16.75 -12.52 6.14
C PRO A 231 -17.38 -12.22 7.51
N ALA A 232 -18.58 -12.75 7.74
CA ALA A 232 -19.23 -12.68 9.04
C ALA A 232 -18.36 -13.32 10.14
N GLY A 233 -18.21 -12.63 11.28
CA GLY A 233 -17.45 -13.15 12.41
C GLY A 233 -15.92 -13.09 12.31
N GLN A 234 -15.35 -12.34 11.36
CA GLN A 234 -13.88 -12.16 11.29
C GLN A 234 -13.32 -11.63 12.63
N PRO A 235 -12.31 -12.30 13.24
CA PRO A 235 -11.70 -11.85 14.49
C PRO A 235 -11.02 -10.49 14.31
N GLY A 236 -11.04 -9.64 15.33
CA GLY A 236 -10.53 -8.27 15.25
C GLY A 236 -11.42 -7.29 14.46
N GLY A 237 -12.54 -7.75 13.89
CA GLY A 237 -13.42 -6.89 13.07
C GLY A 237 -13.92 -5.65 13.82
N LEU A 238 -14.40 -5.83 15.05
CA LEU A 238 -14.86 -4.75 15.93
C LEU A 238 -13.73 -3.78 16.29
N GLN A 239 -12.52 -4.30 16.54
CA GLN A 239 -11.33 -3.50 16.86
C GLN A 239 -10.90 -2.63 15.67
N ARG A 240 -10.94 -3.17 14.44
CA ARG A 240 -10.68 -2.40 13.21
C ARG A 240 -11.73 -1.30 12.99
N ASP A 241 -13.00 -1.60 13.27
CA ASP A 241 -14.11 -0.63 13.18
C ASP A 241 -13.89 0.55 14.16
N LEU A 242 -13.56 0.25 15.42
CA LEU A 242 -13.22 1.25 16.43
C LEU A 242 -11.97 2.05 16.06
N ALA A 243 -10.96 1.43 15.44
CA ALA A 243 -9.75 2.11 15.02
C ALA A 243 -10.04 3.12 13.89
N ALA A 244 -10.95 2.80 12.96
CA ALA A 244 -11.40 3.74 11.94
C ALA A 244 -12.15 4.93 12.55
N HIS A 245 -13.09 4.69 13.47
CA HIS A 245 -13.78 5.76 14.20
C HIS A 245 -12.82 6.62 15.03
N TYR A 246 -11.89 6.00 15.76
CA TYR A 246 -10.87 6.71 16.53
C TYR A 246 -10.00 7.62 15.65
N GLN A 247 -9.60 7.17 14.46
CA GLN A 247 -8.82 7.99 13.53
C GLN A 247 -9.62 9.19 12.99
N GLU A 248 -10.89 9.00 12.65
CA GLU A 248 -11.79 10.07 12.21
C GLU A 248 -12.02 11.11 13.31
N LEU A 249 -12.35 10.66 14.52
CA LEU A 249 -12.58 11.53 15.67
C LEU A 249 -11.29 12.23 16.14
N LEU A 250 -10.13 11.57 16.06
CA LEU A 250 -8.84 12.18 16.38
C LEU A 250 -8.48 13.30 15.42
N ALA A 251 -8.73 13.13 14.11
CA ALA A 251 -8.47 14.17 13.12
C ALA A 251 -9.27 15.45 13.42
N GLU A 252 -10.56 15.31 13.73
CA GLU A 252 -11.46 16.41 14.07
C GLU A 252 -11.09 17.08 15.41
N VAL A 253 -10.66 16.31 16.42
CA VAL A 253 -10.12 16.86 17.68
C VAL A 253 -8.85 17.68 17.43
N LEU A 254 -7.95 17.21 16.58
CA LEU A 254 -6.73 17.95 16.23
C LEU A 254 -7.04 19.23 15.45
N GLU A 255 -7.97 19.18 14.50
CA GLU A 255 -8.44 20.34 13.74
C GLU A 255 -9.03 21.42 14.67
N LEU A 256 -10.03 21.06 15.49
CA LEU A 256 -10.65 21.96 16.47
C LEU A 256 -9.64 22.58 17.45
N ARG A 257 -8.65 21.79 17.90
CA ARG A 257 -7.60 22.28 18.79
C ARG A 257 -6.65 23.25 18.08
N ASN A 258 -6.32 22.99 16.82
CA ASN A 258 -5.48 23.88 16.02
C ASN A 258 -6.18 25.22 15.73
N GLU A 259 -7.48 25.21 15.43
CA GLU A 259 -8.30 26.42 15.33
C GLU A 259 -8.32 27.22 16.65
N GLY A 260 -8.40 26.52 17.79
CA GLY A 260 -8.31 27.10 19.12
C GLY A 260 -6.90 27.52 19.58
N GLY A 261 -5.85 27.30 18.78
CA GLY A 261 -4.46 27.60 19.14
C GLY A 261 -3.84 26.64 20.17
N LEU A 262 -4.45 25.48 20.43
CA LEU A 262 -4.08 24.51 21.45
C LEU A 262 -3.23 23.34 20.89
N SER A 263 -2.09 23.66 20.28
CA SER A 263 -1.18 22.69 19.62
C SER A 263 -0.42 21.74 20.56
N GLY A 264 -0.47 21.98 21.87
CA GLY A 264 0.13 21.10 22.88
C GLY A 264 -0.61 19.76 23.03
N GLY A 265 0.09 18.76 23.57
CA GLY A 265 -0.50 17.45 23.89
C GLY A 265 -1.69 17.54 24.87
N PHE A 266 -2.56 16.54 24.82
CA PHE A 266 -3.77 16.46 25.62
C PHE A 266 -4.02 15.04 26.11
N ALA A 267 -4.82 14.90 27.16
CA ALA A 267 -5.20 13.61 27.71
C ALA A 267 -6.42 13.04 26.97
N ALA A 268 -6.35 11.75 26.63
CA ALA A 268 -7.33 11.06 25.81
C ALA A 268 -8.71 10.97 26.51
N ASP A 269 -8.75 10.94 27.84
CA ASP A 269 -9.97 10.89 28.64
C ASP A 269 -10.89 12.12 28.47
N GLN A 270 -10.34 13.24 27.97
CA GLN A 270 -11.08 14.48 27.67
C GLN A 270 -12.02 14.33 26.46
N TYR A 271 -11.63 13.51 25.47
CA TYR A 271 -12.33 13.41 24.17
C TYR A 271 -12.79 11.98 23.85
N PHE A 272 -12.15 10.97 24.42
CA PHE A 272 -12.39 9.55 24.15
C PHE A 272 -12.84 8.83 25.44
N HIS A 273 -13.70 7.83 25.31
CA HIS A 273 -14.10 6.96 26.43
C HIS A 273 -13.53 5.55 26.28
N VAL A 274 -13.55 5.03 25.06
CA VAL A 274 -12.97 3.73 24.71
C VAL A 274 -11.94 3.97 23.60
N LEU A 275 -10.74 3.42 23.78
CA LEU A 275 -9.71 3.39 22.75
C LEU A 275 -9.67 1.99 22.08
N PRO A 276 -9.43 1.91 20.76
CA PRO A 276 -9.05 0.65 20.13
C PRO A 276 -7.74 0.11 20.76
N PRO A 277 -7.41 -1.18 20.63
CA PRO A 277 -6.11 -1.70 21.06
C PRO A 277 -4.93 -1.15 20.24
N VAL A 278 -5.22 -0.46 19.12
CA VAL A 278 -4.25 0.09 18.16
C VAL A 278 -4.76 1.42 17.63
N GLY A 279 -3.92 2.46 17.63
CA GLY A 279 -4.25 3.74 17.03
C GLY A 279 -3.05 4.63 16.76
N ARG A 280 -3.27 5.75 16.06
CA ARG A 280 -2.27 6.83 15.91
C ARG A 280 -2.20 7.67 17.18
N LEU A 281 -1.03 8.22 17.48
CA LEU A 281 -0.78 9.09 18.62
C LEU A 281 -0.27 10.46 18.12
N PRO A 282 -0.84 11.60 18.57
CA PRO A 282 -0.30 12.92 18.25
C PRO A 282 1.14 13.07 18.75
N LYS A 283 2.05 13.59 17.92
CA LYS A 283 3.48 13.71 18.27
C LYS A 283 3.72 14.65 19.44
N SER A 284 2.83 15.63 19.67
CA SER A 284 2.88 16.54 20.82
C SER A 284 2.46 15.91 22.15
N ALA A 285 1.93 14.68 22.15
CA ALA A 285 1.40 14.01 23.35
C ALA A 285 2.41 13.09 24.07
N ALA A 286 3.62 12.91 23.52
CA ALA A 286 4.72 12.20 24.14
C ALA A 286 6.04 12.97 23.99
N ASP A 287 6.88 12.92 25.03
CA ASP A 287 8.21 13.53 25.10
C ASP A 287 9.23 12.44 25.49
N PRO A 288 9.89 11.80 24.52
CA PRO A 288 10.84 10.73 24.81
C PRO A 288 12.19 11.23 25.34
N GLU A 289 12.50 12.54 25.25
CA GLU A 289 13.69 13.11 25.91
C GLU A 289 13.51 13.14 27.43
N ARG A 290 12.29 13.42 27.89
CA ARG A 290 11.94 13.45 29.32
C ARG A 290 11.32 12.15 29.85
N GLY A 291 11.08 11.16 28.98
CA GLY A 291 10.33 9.95 29.33
C GLY A 291 8.89 10.24 29.78
N ALA A 292 8.29 11.32 29.29
CA ALA A 292 6.98 11.81 29.71
C ALA A 292 5.92 11.58 28.63
N GLN A 293 4.67 11.35 29.06
CA GLN A 293 3.52 11.23 28.17
C GLN A 293 2.31 11.92 28.81
N THR A 294 1.46 12.52 27.97
CA THR A 294 0.29 13.30 28.38
C THR A 294 -1.02 12.67 27.91
N PHE A 295 -0.97 11.70 26.98
CA PHE A 295 -2.13 11.13 26.32
C PHE A 295 -2.92 10.14 27.19
N PHE A 296 -2.24 9.16 27.78
CA PHE A 296 -2.89 8.11 28.57
C PHE A 296 -3.08 8.58 30.03
N PRO A 297 -4.22 8.28 30.67
CA PRO A 297 -4.46 8.59 32.08
C PRO A 297 -3.40 8.04 33.04
N ARG A 298 -3.38 8.55 34.27
CA ARG A 298 -2.52 8.04 35.35
C ARG A 298 -2.97 6.63 35.76
N GLY A 299 -2.14 5.62 35.48
CA GLY A 299 -2.40 4.21 35.79
C GLY A 299 -1.78 3.28 34.74
N TYR A 300 -1.89 3.66 33.47
CA TYR A 300 -1.34 2.91 32.34
C TYR A 300 0.19 2.83 32.38
N GLU A 301 0.74 1.63 32.18
CA GLU A 301 2.17 1.44 31.91
C GLU A 301 2.41 1.76 30.43
N VAL A 302 3.16 2.82 30.16
CA VAL A 302 3.47 3.26 28.79
C VAL A 302 4.97 3.15 28.55
N SER A 303 5.33 2.37 27.54
CA SER A 303 6.70 2.19 27.06
C SER A 303 6.83 2.68 25.61
N ILE A 304 8.04 2.98 25.15
CA ILE A 304 8.30 3.43 23.77
C ILE A 304 9.39 2.58 23.11
N ALA A 305 9.20 2.27 21.82
CA ALA A 305 10.16 1.53 21.00
C ALA A 305 10.17 2.05 19.55
N PRO A 306 11.34 2.21 18.90
CA PRO A 306 11.39 2.32 17.45
C PRO A 306 11.06 0.97 16.83
N VAL A 307 10.44 0.97 15.65
CA VAL A 307 10.08 -0.22 14.88
C VAL A 307 10.32 0.05 13.40
N ARG A 308 10.72 -0.96 12.62
CA ARG A 308 10.79 -0.86 11.16
C ARG A 308 9.42 -0.62 10.55
N ARG A 309 9.34 0.21 9.51
CA ARG A 309 8.09 0.42 8.76
C ARG A 309 7.52 -0.89 8.19
N ASP A 310 8.35 -1.86 7.82
CA ASP A 310 7.93 -3.17 7.30
C ASP A 310 7.37 -4.12 8.38
N ASP A 311 7.85 -4.02 9.62
CA ASP A 311 7.37 -4.84 10.76
C ASP A 311 6.06 -4.29 11.36
N LEU A 312 5.77 -3.00 11.15
CA LEU A 312 4.62 -2.30 11.73
C LEU A 312 3.28 -3.02 11.45
N PRO A 313 2.91 -3.39 10.20
CA PRO A 313 1.61 -4.04 9.94
C PRO A 313 1.39 -5.32 10.72
N ALA A 314 2.45 -6.11 10.97
CA ALA A 314 2.36 -7.35 11.73
C ALA A 314 2.06 -7.09 13.22
N LEU A 315 2.73 -6.10 13.84
CA LEU A 315 2.49 -5.72 15.23
C LEU A 315 1.08 -5.12 15.43
N LEU A 316 0.60 -4.34 14.47
CA LEU A 316 -0.77 -3.81 14.50
C LEU A 316 -1.79 -4.95 14.43
N GLU A 317 -1.62 -5.92 13.52
CA GLU A 317 -2.50 -7.10 13.40
C GLU A 317 -2.46 -8.05 14.61
N GLU A 318 -1.32 -8.22 15.27
CA GLU A 318 -1.22 -8.97 16.53
C GLU A 318 -2.04 -8.27 17.63
N SER A 319 -1.84 -6.97 17.79
CA SER A 319 -2.48 -6.15 18.83
C SER A 319 -3.99 -5.98 18.61
N MET A 320 -4.46 -5.96 17.36
CA MET A 320 -5.89 -5.93 16.98
C MET A 320 -6.70 -7.13 17.50
N ARG A 321 -6.05 -8.21 17.95
CA ARG A 321 -6.72 -9.36 18.58
C ARG A 321 -7.12 -9.12 20.03
N LEU A 322 -6.54 -8.12 20.68
CA LEU A 322 -6.83 -7.78 22.07
C LEU A 322 -8.17 -7.04 22.20
N ALA A 323 -8.69 -6.97 23.42
CA ALA A 323 -9.87 -6.16 23.71
C ALA A 323 -9.55 -4.65 23.56
N PRO A 324 -10.53 -3.83 23.12
CA PRO A 324 -10.48 -2.37 23.31
C PRO A 324 -10.26 -1.99 24.79
N MET A 325 -9.83 -0.75 25.02
CA MET A 325 -9.49 -0.23 26.35
C MET A 325 -10.53 0.81 26.77
N ASP A 326 -11.27 0.56 27.86
CA ASP A 326 -12.12 1.57 28.50
C ASP A 326 -11.26 2.42 29.45
N LEU A 327 -11.07 3.70 29.13
CA LEU A 327 -10.19 4.62 29.87
C LEU A 327 -10.64 4.88 31.32
N LYS A 328 -11.86 4.49 31.69
CA LYS A 328 -12.40 4.63 33.05
C LYS A 328 -12.36 3.31 33.85
N ARG A 329 -12.07 2.18 33.21
CA ARG A 329 -12.12 0.84 33.83
C ARG A 329 -10.79 0.09 33.76
N ASP A 330 -10.10 0.13 32.62
CA ASP A 330 -8.96 -0.73 32.31
C ASP A 330 -7.63 -0.08 32.72
N ALA A 331 -7.47 0.24 34.01
CA ALA A 331 -6.34 1.01 34.53
C ALA A 331 -4.98 0.27 34.54
N ASP A 332 -4.94 -1.00 34.13
CA ASP A 332 -3.79 -1.90 34.20
C ASP A 332 -3.25 -2.34 32.81
N ALA A 333 -3.74 -1.75 31.72
CA ALA A 333 -3.28 -2.12 30.39
C ALA A 333 -1.84 -1.65 30.10
N ASP A 334 -0.98 -2.58 29.68
CA ASP A 334 0.37 -2.30 29.19
C ASP A 334 0.29 -1.76 27.74
N ILE A 335 0.90 -0.60 27.49
CA ILE A 335 0.87 0.12 26.22
C ILE A 335 2.31 0.34 25.71
N MET A 336 2.50 0.14 24.41
CA MET A 336 3.75 0.42 23.72
C MET A 336 3.51 1.45 22.60
N ILE A 337 4.18 2.58 22.70
CA ILE A 337 4.28 3.58 21.63
C ILE A 337 5.31 3.08 20.62
N LEU A 338 4.90 2.92 19.37
CA LEU A 338 5.74 2.53 18.25
C LEU A 338 6.11 3.77 17.45
N VAL A 339 7.41 3.95 17.20
CA VAL A 339 7.92 4.98 16.29
C VAL A 339 8.39 4.29 15.02
N ALA A 340 7.64 4.44 13.94
CA ALA A 340 7.98 3.85 12.66
C ALA A 340 9.20 4.57 12.05
N VAL A 341 10.28 3.84 11.83
CA VAL A 341 11.54 4.33 11.27
C VAL A 341 11.93 3.55 10.02
N SER A 342 12.79 4.14 9.18
CA SER A 342 13.39 3.43 8.04
C SER A 342 14.24 2.24 8.51
N ASP A 343 14.43 1.24 7.65
CA ASP A 343 15.26 0.07 7.98
C ASP A 343 16.72 0.44 8.25
N GLU A 344 17.24 1.45 7.54
CA GLU A 344 18.58 2.00 7.75
C GLU A 344 18.71 2.71 9.11
N ASP A 345 17.75 3.59 9.44
CA ASP A 345 17.68 4.26 10.74
C ASP A 345 17.52 3.25 11.88
N TYR A 346 16.67 2.24 11.71
CA TYR A 346 16.48 1.18 12.70
C TYR A 346 17.77 0.38 12.93
N ALA A 347 18.46 -0.02 11.86
CA ALA A 347 19.71 -0.77 11.95
C ALA A 347 20.82 0.03 12.64
N TRP A 348 20.90 1.34 12.40
CA TRP A 348 21.87 2.23 13.04
C TRP A 348 21.50 2.55 14.49
N ARG A 349 20.29 3.05 14.72
CA ARG A 349 19.82 3.61 16.00
C ARG A 349 19.40 2.54 17.00
N GLY A 350 18.80 1.43 16.53
CA GLY A 350 18.50 0.27 17.36
C GLY A 350 19.75 -0.37 17.96
N ARG A 351 20.86 -0.43 17.20
CA ARG A 351 22.17 -0.86 17.74
C ARG A 351 22.76 0.10 18.77
N ALA A 352 22.44 1.39 18.67
CA ALA A 352 22.88 2.39 19.64
C ALA A 352 22.06 2.31 20.94
N LEU A 353 20.72 2.19 20.86
CA LEU A 353 19.84 1.95 22.01
C LEU A 353 20.21 0.66 22.76
N MET A 354 20.53 -0.42 22.03
CA MET A 354 20.96 -1.70 22.62
C MET A 354 22.40 -1.66 23.19
N LYS A 355 23.15 -0.56 23.02
CA LYS A 355 24.51 -0.36 23.55
C LYS A 355 24.57 0.45 24.84
N GLY A 356 23.44 0.94 25.35
CA GLY A 356 23.32 1.63 26.64
C GLY A 356 23.57 0.70 27.84
N GLY A 357 24.80 0.19 28.02
CA GLY A 357 25.05 -0.83 29.04
C GLY A 357 26.50 -1.21 29.38
N VAL A 358 27.54 -0.63 28.76
CA VAL A 358 28.94 -0.87 29.19
C VAL A 358 29.76 0.42 29.12
N LYS A 359 30.01 1.04 30.28
CA LYS A 359 31.20 1.88 30.45
C LYS A 359 32.40 0.93 30.41
N SER A 360 33.14 0.93 29.30
CA SER A 360 34.37 0.16 29.17
C SER A 360 35.45 0.79 30.04
N SER A 361 35.51 0.39 31.32
CA SER A 361 36.67 0.67 32.16
C SER A 361 37.90 0.07 31.51
N ALA A 362 38.87 0.92 31.20
CA ALA A 362 40.16 0.48 30.69
C ALA A 362 40.94 -0.16 31.85
N ASP A 363 41.01 -1.49 31.87
CA ASP A 363 42.19 -2.27 32.25
C ASP A 363 41.97 -3.76 32.00
N GLY A 364 43.01 -4.47 31.53
CA GLY A 364 43.01 -5.93 31.35
C GLY A 364 42.99 -6.41 29.90
N LEU A 365 44.17 -6.77 29.38
CA LEU A 365 44.35 -7.44 28.09
C LEU A 365 43.90 -8.92 28.13
N ASN A 366 43.51 -9.42 26.95
CA ASN A 366 43.54 -10.83 26.53
C ASN A 366 42.54 -11.83 27.14
N SER A 367 41.30 -11.80 26.64
CA SER A 367 40.42 -12.96 26.45
C SER A 367 39.41 -12.55 25.37
N LEU A 368 39.27 -13.17 24.19
CA LEU A 368 39.35 -14.59 23.85
C LEU A 368 40.02 -14.81 22.47
N LEU A 369 41.06 -15.64 22.44
CA LEU A 369 41.29 -16.59 21.33
C LEU A 369 41.07 -17.99 21.91
N HIS A 370 40.69 -18.94 21.06
CA HIS A 370 40.14 -20.28 21.38
C HIS A 370 38.62 -20.30 21.61
N ILE A 371 37.93 -20.67 20.52
CA ILE A 371 36.62 -21.31 20.55
C ILE A 371 36.87 -22.75 21.01
N ASP A 372 36.07 -23.25 21.95
CA ASP A 372 35.90 -24.69 22.14
C ASP A 372 34.41 -25.05 22.17
N GLY A 373 34.08 -26.24 21.67
CA GLY A 373 32.73 -26.74 21.51
C GLY A 373 32.12 -27.24 22.83
N LEU A 374 30.81 -27.52 22.79
CA LEU A 374 30.05 -28.19 23.86
C LEU A 374 29.72 -27.36 25.12
N ALA A 375 30.02 -26.05 25.16
CA ALA A 375 29.52 -25.17 26.23
C ALA A 375 28.03 -24.82 26.04
N LEU A 376 27.16 -25.44 26.86
CA LEU A 376 25.71 -25.19 26.86
C LEU A 376 25.41 -23.80 27.48
N ARG A 377 25.15 -22.80 26.63
CA ARG A 377 24.92 -21.40 27.05
C ARG A 377 23.50 -21.18 27.60
N LEU A 378 23.30 -21.45 28.89
CA LEU A 378 22.10 -21.05 29.63
C LEU A 378 22.32 -19.77 30.46
N ARG A 379 22.13 -18.61 29.81
CA ARG A 379 21.49 -17.43 30.41
C ARG A 379 20.83 -16.61 29.31
N ALA A 380 19.55 -16.32 29.46
CA ALA A 380 18.91 -15.24 28.72
C ALA A 380 19.46 -13.91 29.25
N THR A 381 20.20 -13.18 28.43
CA THR A 381 20.54 -11.79 28.74
C THR A 381 19.25 -10.98 28.61
N ILE A 382 18.62 -10.66 29.74
CA ILE A 382 17.60 -9.61 29.78
C ILE A 382 18.24 -8.37 29.17
N PRO A 383 17.69 -7.78 28.09
CA PRO A 383 18.21 -6.51 27.58
C PRO A 383 18.10 -5.48 28.69
N ALA A 384 19.23 -4.84 29.05
CA ALA A 384 19.17 -3.68 29.92
C ALA A 384 18.30 -2.63 29.23
N GLY A 385 17.23 -2.20 29.90
CA GLY A 385 16.38 -1.13 29.40
C GLY A 385 17.21 0.15 29.19
N HIS A 386 16.85 0.92 28.17
CA HIS A 386 17.43 2.24 27.92
C HIS A 386 17.38 3.10 29.20
N ALA A 387 18.48 3.76 29.54
CA ALA A 387 18.51 4.67 30.67
C ALA A 387 18.25 6.09 30.13
N LEU A 388 17.13 6.69 30.57
CA LEU A 388 16.62 7.96 30.05
C LEU A 388 17.71 9.06 29.95
N ASP A 389 18.56 9.18 30.98
CA ASP A 389 19.62 10.19 31.02
C ASP A 389 20.79 9.94 30.04
N THR A 390 21.04 8.70 29.62
CA THR A 390 22.14 8.39 28.66
C THR A 390 21.71 8.41 27.21
N ASP A 391 20.45 8.11 26.93
CA ASP A 391 19.93 7.93 25.57
C ASP A 391 19.08 9.12 25.06
N ALA A 392 18.88 10.17 25.87
CA ALA A 392 18.05 11.32 25.54
C ALA A 392 18.39 11.99 24.18
N THR A 393 19.67 12.13 23.84
CA THR A 393 20.11 12.71 22.56
C THR A 393 19.81 11.80 21.36
N LEU A 394 19.84 10.49 21.57
CA LEU A 394 19.47 9.50 20.56
C LEU A 394 17.95 9.48 20.37
N TRP A 395 17.18 9.49 21.45
CA TRP A 395 15.72 9.61 21.41
C TRP A 395 15.23 10.91 20.77
N LYS A 396 15.85 12.05 21.09
CA LYS A 396 15.64 13.31 20.36
C LYS A 396 15.80 13.12 18.86
N SER A 397 16.93 12.57 18.43
CA SER A 397 17.22 12.37 17.00
C SER A 397 16.24 11.41 16.32
N ILE A 398 15.71 10.39 17.02
CA ILE A 398 14.67 9.48 16.52
C ILE A 398 13.36 10.26 16.36
N TRP A 399 12.96 10.99 17.41
CA TRP A 399 11.72 11.74 17.46
C TRP A 399 11.68 12.87 16.44
N ASP A 400 12.77 13.61 16.26
CA ASP A 400 12.90 14.66 15.23
C ASP A 400 12.78 14.10 13.81
N THR A 401 13.19 12.84 13.58
CA THR A 401 13.10 12.16 12.27
C THR A 401 11.69 11.63 11.96
N ALA A 402 10.92 11.25 12.98
CA ALA A 402 9.58 10.68 12.80
C ALA A 402 8.56 11.73 12.35
N GLU A 403 7.78 11.44 11.31
CA GLU A 403 6.64 12.29 10.92
C GLU A 403 5.46 12.10 11.89
N GLU A 404 4.50 13.03 11.90
CA GLU A 404 3.32 12.93 12.76
C GLU A 404 2.41 11.73 12.41
N GLY A 405 2.56 11.17 11.20
CA GLY A 405 1.92 9.92 10.77
C GLY A 405 2.65 8.63 11.18
N ASP A 406 3.90 8.70 11.66
CA ASP A 406 4.75 7.54 11.99
C ASP A 406 4.61 7.07 13.45
N VAL A 407 3.84 7.78 14.29
CA VAL A 407 3.69 7.46 15.73
C VAL A 407 2.37 6.73 16.00
N PHE A 408 2.48 5.52 16.52
CA PHE A 408 1.36 4.64 16.84
C PHE A 408 1.42 4.23 18.31
N TYR A 409 0.29 3.82 18.87
CA TYR A 409 0.24 3.06 20.12
C TYR A 409 -0.36 1.68 19.87
N VAL A 410 0.12 0.68 20.61
CA VAL A 410 -0.42 -0.67 20.64
C VAL A 410 -0.55 -1.17 22.08
N ARG A 411 -1.65 -1.87 22.39
CA ARG A 411 -1.83 -2.60 23.64
C ARG A 411 -0.97 -3.87 23.61
N ARG A 412 -0.26 -4.18 24.69
CA ARG A 412 0.48 -5.45 24.86
C ARG A 412 -0.34 -6.47 25.68
N PRO A 413 -0.10 -7.78 25.51
CA PRO A 413 -0.54 -8.79 26.47
C PRO A 413 0.14 -8.58 27.84
N PRO A 414 -0.58 -8.77 28.97
CA PRO A 414 0.01 -8.62 30.30
C PRO A 414 1.12 -9.66 30.55
N ARG A 415 2.25 -9.23 31.12
CA ARG A 415 3.44 -10.05 31.33
C ARG A 415 3.31 -10.98 32.53
N ALA A 416 3.39 -12.30 32.33
CA ALA A 416 3.51 -13.27 33.40
C ALA A 416 4.99 -13.45 33.83
N ALA A 417 5.36 -12.76 34.92
CA ALA A 417 6.51 -12.96 35.82
C ALA A 417 7.77 -13.74 35.36
N GLU A 418 8.94 -13.08 35.35
CA GLU A 418 10.26 -13.70 35.58
C GLU A 418 11.06 -12.90 36.63
N THR A 419 11.58 -13.58 37.66
CA THR A 419 12.51 -12.99 38.65
C THR A 419 13.57 -14.01 39.11
N ASN A 420 14.77 -13.48 39.46
CA ASN A 420 15.86 -14.07 40.26
C ASN A 420 16.98 -14.91 39.57
N VAL A 421 18.25 -14.47 39.77
CA VAL A 421 19.37 -15.14 40.50
C VAL A 421 20.80 -14.79 39.93
N SER A 422 21.74 -14.38 40.80
CA SER A 422 23.11 -13.86 40.47
C SER A 422 24.28 -14.44 41.33
N ALA A 423 25.56 -14.06 41.01
CA ALA A 423 26.91 -14.39 41.59
C ALA A 423 27.71 -15.54 40.87
N VAL A 424 29.03 -15.87 41.06
CA VAL A 424 30.05 -15.73 42.15
C VAL A 424 31.56 -15.70 41.66
N VAL A 425 32.33 -14.63 41.97
CA VAL A 425 33.76 -14.51 42.51
C VAL A 425 35.04 -15.05 41.75
N LEU A 426 36.25 -14.61 42.21
CA LEU A 426 37.60 -14.40 41.56
C LEU A 426 38.80 -15.32 42.01
N ALA A 427 39.97 -15.30 41.32
CA ALA A 427 41.38 -15.52 41.86
C ALA A 427 42.55 -15.23 40.82
N SER A 428 43.86 -15.25 41.22
CA SER A 428 45.00 -14.49 40.58
C SER A 428 46.49 -15.04 40.65
N GLY A 429 47.41 -14.64 39.72
CA GLY A 429 48.85 -14.23 39.96
C GLY A 429 50.09 -15.01 39.40
N PHE A 430 51.19 -14.32 38.91
CA PHE A 430 52.69 -14.53 39.13
C PHE A 430 53.66 -13.73 38.14
N ALA A 431 55.01 -13.65 38.38
CA ALA A 431 56.04 -12.87 37.61
C ALA A 431 57.52 -13.45 37.56
N LEU A 432 58.48 -12.83 36.82
CA LEU A 432 59.88 -13.31 36.53
C LEU A 432 61.01 -12.20 36.45
N PRO A 433 62.34 -12.54 36.42
CA PRO A 433 63.50 -11.62 36.62
C PRO A 433 64.45 -11.36 35.40
N ASP A 434 65.52 -10.55 35.60
CA ASP A 434 66.31 -9.83 34.56
C ASP A 434 67.86 -10.11 34.56
N PRO A 435 68.62 -9.97 33.42
CA PRO A 435 70.05 -10.33 33.33
C PRO A 435 71.00 -9.28 32.70
N LEU A 436 72.04 -8.81 33.41
CA LEU A 436 73.21 -8.14 32.81
C LEU A 436 74.53 -8.49 33.54
N LYS A 437 75.54 -8.94 32.78
CA LYS A 437 76.90 -9.22 33.28
C LYS A 437 77.95 -8.95 32.17
N ASP A 438 79.13 -8.52 32.61
CA ASP A 438 80.42 -8.40 31.90
C ASP A 438 80.72 -7.13 31.05
N ARG A 439 81.65 -6.30 31.56
CA ARG A 439 82.62 -5.47 30.81
C ARG A 439 83.84 -5.06 31.69
N PRO A 440 85.01 -4.71 31.11
CA PRO A 440 86.30 -4.66 31.82
C PRO A 440 86.66 -3.30 32.47
N ASP A 441 87.58 -3.35 33.44
CA ASP A 441 87.62 -2.39 34.56
C ASP A 441 88.93 -1.56 34.65
N ILE A 442 88.82 -0.24 34.52
CA ILE A 442 89.93 0.74 34.59
C ILE A 442 90.71 0.75 35.93
N PRO A 443 90.09 0.66 37.13
CA PRO A 443 90.83 0.69 38.41
C PRO A 443 91.87 -0.42 38.57
N ALA A 444 91.80 -1.51 37.81
CA ALA A 444 92.79 -2.60 37.88
C ALA A 444 94.21 -2.18 37.47
N LYS A 445 94.36 -1.18 36.57
CA LYS A 445 95.68 -0.72 36.12
C LYS A 445 96.35 0.22 37.13
N LEU A 446 95.61 1.22 37.61
CA LEU A 446 96.05 2.12 38.69
C LEU A 446 96.39 1.35 39.98
N LYS A 447 95.58 0.33 40.32
CA LYS A 447 95.88 -0.56 41.44
C LYS A 447 97.22 -1.29 41.27
N LYS A 448 97.53 -1.78 40.06
CA LYS A 448 98.80 -2.46 39.77
C LYS A 448 100.02 -1.53 39.85
N GLU A 449 99.86 -0.25 39.51
CA GLU A 449 100.91 0.77 39.65
C GLU A 449 101.09 1.19 41.12
N LEU A 450 100.00 1.27 41.91
CA LEU A 450 100.05 1.45 43.36
C LEU A 450 100.71 0.26 44.06
N ASP A 451 100.35 -0.98 43.71
CA ASP A 451 100.97 -2.21 44.25
C ASP A 451 102.48 -2.27 43.92
N GLN A 452 102.92 -1.71 42.79
CA GLN A 452 104.34 -1.57 42.44
C GLN A 452 105.05 -0.43 43.18
N ALA A 453 104.34 0.65 43.53
CA ALA A 453 104.87 1.73 44.36
C ALA A 453 105.03 1.27 45.82
N ILE A 454 104.04 0.56 46.36
CA ILE A 454 104.09 -0.03 47.71
C ILE A 454 105.25 -1.03 47.80
N LYS A 455 105.39 -1.95 46.84
CA LYS A 455 106.56 -2.87 46.81
C LYS A 455 107.90 -2.16 46.77
N ARG A 456 108.01 -1.00 46.12
CA ARG A 456 109.25 -0.19 46.16
C ARG A 456 109.48 0.49 47.50
N VAL A 457 108.43 0.83 48.25
CA VAL A 457 108.56 1.27 49.64
C VAL A 457 109.05 0.10 50.50
N ASP A 458 108.40 -1.07 50.41
CA ASP A 458 108.77 -2.29 51.15
C ASP A 458 110.23 -2.71 50.85
N GLU A 459 110.67 -2.67 49.58
CA GLU A 459 112.04 -2.98 49.16
C GLU A 459 113.07 -1.95 49.68
N LEU A 460 112.70 -0.67 49.78
CA LEU A 460 113.58 0.38 50.33
C LEU A 460 113.69 0.29 51.86
N GLU A 461 112.60 -0.06 52.56
CA GLU A 461 112.62 -0.31 54.00
C GLU A 461 113.44 -1.56 54.36
N ALA A 462 113.33 -2.64 53.58
CA ALA A 462 114.04 -3.90 53.81
C ALA A 462 115.57 -3.82 53.58
N LEU A 463 116.06 -2.85 52.80
CA LEU A 463 117.48 -2.73 52.44
C LEU A 463 118.30 -1.82 53.37
N GLY A 464 117.67 -1.05 54.26
CA GLY A 464 118.37 -0.22 55.27
C GLY A 464 119.31 0.86 54.70
N LEU A 465 119.19 1.18 53.41
CA LEU A 465 120.10 2.06 52.66
C LEU A 465 119.31 3.09 51.83
N GLY A 466 118.63 4.01 52.52
CA GLY A 466 117.97 5.16 51.92
C GLY A 466 117.76 6.26 52.96
N GLY A 467 118.28 7.47 52.70
CA GLY A 467 118.05 8.61 53.59
C GLY A 467 116.60 9.09 53.57
N ASP A 468 116.11 9.63 54.69
CA ASP A 468 114.69 9.94 54.96
C ASP A 468 113.94 10.66 53.82
N ALA A 469 114.63 11.50 53.05
CA ALA A 469 114.06 12.21 51.90
C ALA A 469 113.52 11.28 50.80
N ALA A 470 114.15 10.13 50.56
CA ALA A 470 113.72 9.18 49.53
C ALA A 470 112.46 8.41 49.93
N LEU A 471 112.38 7.98 51.20
CA LEU A 471 111.23 7.28 51.76
C LEU A 471 110.01 8.21 51.86
N SER A 472 110.22 9.45 52.32
CA SER A 472 109.18 10.49 52.35
C SER A 472 108.63 10.81 50.95
N ALA A 473 109.49 10.92 49.94
CA ALA A 473 109.06 11.15 48.56
C ALA A 473 108.28 9.96 47.97
N ALA A 474 108.65 8.73 48.32
CA ALA A 474 107.92 7.53 47.89
C ALA A 474 106.53 7.44 48.55
N ASN A 475 106.43 7.70 49.86
CA ASN A 475 105.17 7.70 50.60
C ASN A 475 104.22 8.81 50.14
N ALA A 476 104.71 10.04 49.92
CA ALA A 476 103.91 11.11 49.33
C ALA A 476 103.40 10.76 47.92
N LYS A 477 104.17 9.99 47.14
CA LYS A 477 103.75 9.49 45.83
C LYS A 477 102.71 8.36 45.93
N ALA A 478 102.81 7.47 46.90
CA ALA A 478 101.79 6.45 47.16
C ALA A 478 100.47 7.07 47.64
N GLU A 479 100.52 8.08 48.51
CA GLU A 479 99.32 8.76 49.02
C GLU A 479 98.62 9.57 47.92
N THR A 480 99.36 10.31 47.10
CA THR A 480 98.80 11.03 45.94
C THR A 480 98.22 10.08 44.89
N LEU A 481 98.86 8.94 44.59
CA LEU A 481 98.30 7.90 43.74
C LEU A 481 97.02 7.28 44.34
N THR A 482 96.95 7.12 45.66
CA THR A 482 95.76 6.59 46.35
C THR A 482 94.57 7.56 46.26
N GLN A 483 94.81 8.86 46.49
CA GLN A 483 93.77 9.89 46.32
C GLN A 483 93.30 10.00 44.86
N GLN A 484 94.22 9.93 43.89
CA GLN A 484 93.88 9.92 42.46
C GLN A 484 93.06 8.68 42.07
N LEU A 485 93.40 7.50 42.60
CA LEU A 485 92.68 6.26 42.36
C LEU A 485 91.23 6.33 42.89
N GLU A 486 91.01 6.88 44.09
CA GLU A 486 89.66 6.97 44.65
C GLU A 486 88.81 8.06 43.98
N GLN A 487 89.40 9.21 43.62
CA GLN A 487 88.72 10.21 42.78
C GLN A 487 88.34 9.63 41.41
N ALA A 488 89.23 8.87 40.77
CA ALA A 488 88.96 8.22 39.49
C ALA A 488 87.83 7.18 39.59
N LYS A 489 87.77 6.38 40.66
CA LYS A 489 86.64 5.45 40.90
C LYS A 489 85.30 6.17 40.99
N VAL A 490 85.22 7.24 41.80
CA VAL A 490 83.97 7.99 41.99
C VAL A 490 83.52 8.64 40.68
N GLN A 491 84.45 9.20 39.89
CA GLN A 491 84.14 9.77 38.57
C GLN A 491 83.70 8.70 37.56
N VAL A 492 84.38 7.55 37.50
CA VAL A 492 84.01 6.43 36.61
C VAL A 492 82.63 5.87 36.99
N ALA A 493 82.34 5.68 38.27
CA ALA A 493 81.03 5.20 38.73
C ALA A 493 79.90 6.19 38.39
N GLY A 494 80.13 7.50 38.59
CA GLY A 494 79.17 8.55 38.22
C GLY A 494 78.89 8.61 36.71
N LEU A 495 79.94 8.51 35.88
CA LEU A 495 79.83 8.52 34.43
C LEU A 495 79.18 7.23 33.90
N GLN A 496 79.46 6.06 34.50
CA GLN A 496 78.80 4.80 34.17
C GLN A 496 77.31 4.81 34.53
N ALA A 497 76.95 5.34 35.70
CA ALA A 497 75.54 5.52 36.09
C ALA A 497 74.81 6.42 35.08
N ALA A 498 75.36 7.60 34.76
CA ALA A 498 74.78 8.52 33.78
C ALA A 498 74.67 7.90 32.37
N ALA A 499 75.67 7.14 31.94
CA ALA A 499 75.66 6.44 30.66
C ALA A 499 74.59 5.33 30.62
N SER A 500 74.39 4.58 31.70
CA SER A 500 73.37 3.54 31.79
C SER A 500 71.95 4.11 31.69
N VAL A 501 71.65 5.19 32.43
CA VAL A 501 70.36 5.88 32.35
C VAL A 501 70.11 6.45 30.95
N SER A 502 71.13 7.06 30.34
CA SER A 502 71.03 7.59 28.96
C SER A 502 70.81 6.47 27.93
N ALA A 503 71.43 5.31 28.12
CA ALA A 503 71.26 4.15 27.23
C ALA A 503 69.84 3.55 27.33
N THR A 504 69.28 3.42 28.55
CA THR A 504 67.90 2.96 28.76
C THR A 504 66.89 3.92 28.10
N SER A 505 67.05 5.23 28.32
CA SER A 505 66.21 6.24 27.65
C SER A 505 66.30 6.17 26.12
N LEU A 506 67.51 5.96 25.57
CA LEU A 506 67.70 5.78 24.13
C LEU A 506 67.00 4.52 23.58
N THR A 507 67.02 3.40 24.31
CA THR A 507 66.30 2.18 23.87
C THR A 507 64.78 2.36 23.90
N VAL A 508 64.23 3.06 24.89
CA VAL A 508 62.80 3.37 24.97
C VAL A 508 62.37 4.27 23.81
N GLU A 509 63.11 5.34 23.51
CA GLU A 509 62.77 6.25 22.40
C GLU A 509 63.00 5.62 21.01
N LYS A 510 63.97 4.70 20.86
CA LYS A 510 64.09 3.87 19.66
C LYS A 510 62.91 2.90 19.50
N GLY A 511 62.40 2.32 20.59
CA GLY A 511 61.17 1.54 20.57
C GLY A 511 59.95 2.37 20.15
N ARG A 512 59.80 3.56 20.75
CA ARG A 512 58.70 4.51 20.45
C ARG A 512 58.69 4.95 18.99
N SER A 513 59.85 5.36 18.46
CA SER A 513 59.97 5.79 17.06
C SER A 513 59.71 4.65 16.06
N ALA A 514 60.10 3.41 16.37
CA ALA A 514 59.76 2.23 15.57
C ALA A 514 58.26 1.90 15.61
N GLY A 515 57.59 2.10 16.76
CA GLY A 515 56.14 1.97 16.90
C GLY A 515 55.37 2.97 16.03
N LEU A 516 55.69 4.26 16.18
CA LEU A 516 55.09 5.35 15.39
C LEU A 516 55.28 5.16 13.87
N GLN A 517 56.41 4.58 13.45
CA GLN A 517 56.66 4.28 12.03
C GLN A 517 55.71 3.19 11.51
N LYS A 518 55.45 2.12 12.28
CA LYS A 518 54.47 1.08 11.91
C LYS A 518 53.04 1.63 11.83
N GLU A 519 52.66 2.51 12.76
CA GLU A 519 51.35 3.17 12.74
C GLU A 519 51.18 4.05 11.49
N LEU A 520 52.22 4.80 11.11
CA LEU A 520 52.23 5.62 9.90
C LEU A 520 52.06 4.77 8.61
N ASP A 521 52.73 3.63 8.52
CA ASP A 521 52.65 2.75 7.36
C ASP A 521 51.29 2.01 7.28
N ASN A 522 50.70 1.63 8.42
CA ASN A 522 49.32 1.12 8.48
C ASN A 522 48.30 2.18 8.06
N ALA A 523 48.45 3.43 8.50
CA ALA A 523 47.56 4.53 8.10
C ALA A 523 47.63 4.80 6.58
N ARG A 524 48.82 4.69 5.97
CA ARG A 524 49.00 4.77 4.51
C ARG A 524 48.31 3.64 3.76
N LEU A 525 48.37 2.41 4.28
CA LEU A 525 47.67 1.27 3.69
C LEU A 525 46.14 1.48 3.69
N GLN A 526 45.57 1.97 4.80
CA GLN A 526 44.14 2.32 4.89
C GLN A 526 43.74 3.40 3.88
N VAL A 527 44.57 4.45 3.69
CA VAL A 527 44.31 5.49 2.67
C VAL A 527 44.30 4.90 1.25
N SER A 528 45.20 3.97 0.94
CA SER A 528 45.23 3.29 -0.36
C SER A 528 43.98 2.41 -0.59
N GLN A 529 43.52 1.70 0.43
CA GLN A 529 42.28 0.90 0.37
C GLN A 529 41.03 1.77 0.14
N LEU A 530 40.96 2.95 0.77
CA LEU A 530 39.89 3.92 0.56
C LEU A 530 39.90 4.52 -0.86
N GLN A 531 41.09 4.70 -1.46
CA GLN A 531 41.22 5.12 -2.86
C GLN A 531 40.72 4.05 -3.83
N THR A 532 41.01 2.77 -3.59
CA THR A 532 40.47 1.68 -4.42
C THR A 532 38.95 1.52 -4.28
N ALA A 533 38.40 1.71 -3.08
CA ALA A 533 36.95 1.70 -2.87
C ALA A 533 36.25 2.84 -3.64
N GLY A 534 36.84 4.03 -3.69
CA GLY A 534 36.33 5.15 -4.51
C GLY A 534 36.30 4.84 -6.01
N GLY A 535 37.22 4.01 -6.51
CA GLY A 535 37.21 3.53 -7.90
C GLY A 535 36.05 2.58 -8.19
N SER A 536 35.66 1.74 -7.23
CA SER A 536 34.50 0.84 -7.35
C SER A 536 33.19 1.62 -7.56
N VAL A 537 32.96 2.64 -6.72
CA VAL A 537 31.77 3.51 -6.81
C VAL A 537 31.73 4.29 -8.13
N GLY A 538 32.91 4.62 -8.70
CA GLY A 538 33.01 5.21 -10.03
C GLY A 538 32.48 4.30 -11.14
N MET A 539 32.82 3.01 -11.11
CA MET A 539 32.34 2.04 -12.10
C MET A 539 30.83 1.76 -11.96
N GLU A 540 30.31 1.73 -10.73
CA GLU A 540 28.86 1.61 -10.48
C GLU A 540 28.08 2.82 -11.02
N LEU A 541 28.62 4.03 -10.85
CA LEU A 541 28.04 5.26 -11.41
C LEU A 541 28.03 5.25 -12.94
N GLU A 542 29.10 4.78 -13.59
CA GLU A 542 29.18 4.66 -15.05
C GLU A 542 28.19 3.61 -15.61
N GLY A 543 28.05 2.48 -14.91
CA GLY A 543 27.01 1.49 -15.21
C GLY A 543 25.58 2.04 -15.07
N ALA A 544 25.32 2.80 -14.01
CA ALA A 544 24.04 3.48 -13.80
C ALA A 544 23.75 4.52 -14.91
N MET A 545 24.74 5.31 -15.32
CA MET A 545 24.60 6.26 -16.44
C MET A 545 24.28 5.57 -17.76
N THR A 546 24.89 4.41 -18.02
CA THR A 546 24.62 3.60 -19.23
C THR A 546 23.18 3.06 -19.22
N ARG A 547 22.68 2.65 -18.05
CA ARG A 547 21.30 2.18 -17.88
C ARG A 547 20.26 3.30 -18.06
N ILE A 548 20.55 4.52 -17.59
CA ILE A 548 19.72 5.71 -17.85
C ILE A 548 19.63 6.01 -19.35
N ALA A 549 20.74 5.88 -20.09
CA ALA A 549 20.75 6.11 -21.53
C ALA A 549 19.84 5.11 -22.28
N ALA A 550 19.89 3.83 -21.90
CA ALA A 550 18.99 2.80 -22.45
C ALA A 550 17.51 3.10 -22.17
N LEU A 551 17.15 3.39 -20.91
CA LEU A 551 15.78 3.75 -20.52
C LEU A 551 15.25 5.00 -21.25
N THR A 552 16.12 5.96 -21.55
CA THR A 552 15.78 7.16 -22.34
C THR A 552 15.41 6.79 -23.79
N GLN A 553 16.09 5.80 -24.37
CA GLN A 553 15.82 5.30 -25.72
C GLN A 553 14.53 4.46 -25.79
N ASP A 554 14.25 3.66 -24.75
CA ASP A 554 13.00 2.91 -24.63
C ASP A 554 11.79 3.86 -24.51
N LEU A 555 11.92 4.92 -23.69
CA LEU A 555 10.88 5.95 -23.54
C LEU A 555 10.62 6.73 -24.84
N ALA A 556 11.66 7.00 -25.64
CA ALA A 556 11.49 7.58 -26.97
C ALA A 556 10.73 6.64 -27.92
N THR A 557 11.00 5.33 -27.84
CA THR A 557 10.34 4.30 -28.64
C THR A 557 8.87 4.13 -28.26
N ALA A 558 8.56 4.11 -26.96
CA ALA A 558 7.19 4.07 -26.45
C ALA A 558 6.37 5.30 -26.86
N ASN A 559 6.95 6.50 -26.79
CA ASN A 559 6.30 7.73 -27.26
C ASN A 559 5.99 7.70 -28.77
N LYS A 560 6.85 7.08 -29.59
CA LYS A 560 6.55 6.87 -31.02
C LYS A 560 5.33 5.95 -31.19
N ALA A 561 5.32 4.81 -30.51
CA ALA A 561 4.21 3.85 -30.59
C ALA A 561 2.86 4.47 -30.14
N LEU A 562 2.87 5.31 -29.11
CA LEU A 562 1.69 6.04 -28.64
C LEU A 562 1.14 7.01 -29.71
N ASN A 563 2.03 7.72 -30.41
CA ASN A 563 1.62 8.62 -31.51
C ASN A 563 1.08 7.85 -32.72
N ASP A 564 1.70 6.72 -33.08
CA ASP A 564 1.22 5.85 -34.16
C ASP A 564 -0.17 5.28 -33.83
N ALA A 565 -0.40 4.84 -32.57
CA ALA A 565 -1.70 4.38 -32.10
C ALA A 565 -2.77 5.49 -32.10
N LYS A 566 -2.41 6.72 -31.71
CA LYS A 566 -3.31 7.89 -31.76
C LYS A 566 -3.71 8.25 -33.20
N ALA A 567 -2.80 8.14 -34.16
CA ALA A 567 -3.10 8.30 -35.58
C ALA A 567 -4.08 7.21 -36.08
N ALA A 568 -3.88 5.95 -35.69
CA ALA A 568 -4.79 4.85 -36.03
C ALA A 568 -6.21 5.07 -35.45
N ALA A 569 -6.32 5.46 -34.18
CA ALA A 569 -7.60 5.76 -33.54
C ALA A 569 -8.35 6.92 -34.22
N THR A 570 -7.61 7.96 -34.66
CA THR A 570 -8.18 9.09 -35.41
C THR A 570 -8.77 8.63 -36.74
N LYS A 571 -8.08 7.72 -37.44
CA LYS A 571 -8.58 7.13 -38.69
C LYS A 571 -9.85 6.29 -38.46
N SER A 572 -9.86 5.41 -37.45
CA SER A 572 -11.05 4.62 -37.12
C SER A 572 -12.26 5.49 -36.75
N ALA A 573 -12.06 6.66 -36.12
CA ALA A 573 -13.13 7.61 -35.86
C ALA A 573 -13.70 8.23 -37.15
N SER A 574 -12.86 8.54 -38.15
CA SER A 574 -13.34 8.98 -39.47
C SER A 574 -14.07 7.86 -40.23
N ASP A 575 -13.59 6.62 -40.15
CA ASP A 575 -14.22 5.46 -40.80
C ASP A 575 -15.60 5.17 -40.17
N LEU A 576 -15.73 5.24 -38.83
CA LEU A 576 -17.00 5.12 -38.12
C LEU A 576 -17.99 6.25 -38.49
N THR A 577 -17.49 7.48 -38.68
CA THR A 577 -18.32 8.61 -39.10
C THR A 577 -18.87 8.40 -40.52
N ALA A 578 -18.04 7.89 -41.44
CA ALA A 578 -18.46 7.52 -42.79
C ALA A 578 -19.47 6.35 -42.80
N ALA A 579 -19.27 5.35 -41.93
CA ALA A 579 -20.21 4.24 -41.75
C ALA A 579 -21.58 4.72 -41.24
N ASN A 580 -21.61 5.60 -40.24
CA ASN A 580 -22.85 6.18 -39.71
C ASN A 580 -23.60 7.03 -40.75
N ALA A 581 -22.87 7.79 -41.59
CA ALA A 581 -23.47 8.50 -42.71
C ALA A 581 -24.13 7.53 -43.72
N LYS A 582 -23.48 6.40 -44.02
CA LYS A 582 -24.03 5.36 -44.90
C LYS A 582 -25.27 4.68 -44.31
N VAL A 583 -25.27 4.36 -43.00
CA VAL A 583 -26.45 3.82 -42.29
C VAL A 583 -27.62 4.81 -42.31
N THR A 584 -27.34 6.12 -42.17
CA THR A 584 -28.35 7.18 -42.26
C THR A 584 -28.98 7.21 -43.66
N GLY A 585 -28.16 7.16 -44.72
CA GLY A 585 -28.65 7.07 -46.11
C GLY A 585 -29.53 5.83 -46.35
N LEU A 586 -29.06 4.65 -45.95
CA LEU A 586 -29.83 3.40 -46.07
C LEU A 586 -31.15 3.42 -45.29
N THR A 587 -31.21 4.13 -44.16
CA THR A 587 -32.44 4.33 -43.38
C THR A 587 -33.43 5.22 -44.15
N GLN A 588 -32.94 6.26 -44.83
CA GLN A 588 -33.75 7.12 -45.69
C GLN A 588 -34.26 6.36 -46.93
N ASP A 589 -33.42 5.55 -47.57
CA ASP A 589 -33.80 4.68 -48.69
C ASP A 589 -34.87 3.67 -48.27
N LEU A 590 -34.70 3.02 -47.10
CA LEU A 590 -35.69 2.08 -46.55
C LEU A 590 -37.04 2.73 -46.26
N ASN A 591 -37.05 3.96 -45.72
CA ASN A 591 -38.28 4.71 -45.48
C ASN A 591 -38.96 5.12 -46.80
N THR A 592 -38.18 5.48 -47.82
CA THR A 592 -38.67 5.80 -49.16
C THR A 592 -39.27 4.55 -49.83
N ALA A 593 -38.63 3.39 -49.69
CA ALA A 593 -39.13 2.12 -50.19
C ALA A 593 -40.43 1.69 -49.49
N LYS A 594 -40.53 1.85 -48.16
CA LYS A 594 -41.77 1.60 -47.40
C LYS A 594 -42.93 2.47 -47.91
N ALA A 595 -42.70 3.77 -48.10
CA ALA A 595 -43.72 4.68 -48.63
C ALA A 595 -44.19 4.28 -50.05
N ALA A 596 -43.27 3.79 -50.89
CA ALA A 596 -43.61 3.27 -52.22
C ALA A 596 -44.46 1.97 -52.15
N VAL A 597 -44.16 1.07 -51.21
CA VAL A 597 -44.97 -0.15 -50.98
C VAL A 597 -46.37 0.19 -50.51
N THR A 598 -46.53 1.07 -49.51
CA THR A 598 -47.86 1.48 -49.02
C THR A 598 -48.70 2.14 -50.12
N LYS A 599 -48.06 2.89 -51.03
CA LYS A 599 -48.73 3.43 -52.21
C LYS A 599 -49.19 2.32 -53.17
N ALA A 600 -48.33 1.34 -53.46
CA ALA A 600 -48.67 0.22 -54.33
C ALA A 600 -49.79 -0.67 -53.76
N GLU A 601 -49.86 -0.83 -52.44
CA GLU A 601 -50.96 -1.50 -51.75
C GLU A 601 -52.29 -0.74 -51.93
N ALA A 602 -52.28 0.60 -51.78
CA ALA A 602 -53.46 1.43 -52.03
C ALA A 602 -53.91 1.40 -53.51
N ASP A 603 -52.97 1.45 -54.45
CA ASP A 603 -53.25 1.34 -55.90
C ASP A 603 -53.85 -0.04 -56.24
N ARG A 604 -53.37 -1.13 -55.61
CA ARG A 604 -53.91 -2.50 -55.74
C ARG A 604 -55.34 -2.60 -55.22
N ASP A 605 -55.62 -2.04 -54.05
CA ASP A 605 -56.95 -2.14 -53.42
C ASP A 605 -58.00 -1.30 -54.17
N ALA A 606 -57.58 -0.16 -54.75
CA ALA A 606 -58.37 0.60 -55.71
C ALA A 606 -58.66 -0.20 -56.99
N ALA A 607 -57.68 -0.93 -57.53
CA ALA A 607 -57.87 -1.80 -58.68
C ALA A 607 -58.83 -2.97 -58.39
N GLY A 608 -58.72 -3.62 -57.23
CA GLY A 608 -59.62 -4.68 -56.78
C GLY A 608 -61.07 -4.21 -56.57
N SER A 609 -61.24 -2.99 -56.04
CA SER A 609 -62.55 -2.34 -55.94
C SER A 609 -63.17 -2.10 -57.33
N LYS A 610 -62.34 -1.76 -58.31
CA LYS A 610 -62.77 -1.51 -59.70
C LYS A 610 -63.10 -2.79 -60.46
N SER A 611 -62.37 -3.89 -60.23
CA SER A 611 -62.72 -5.20 -60.83
C SER A 611 -64.03 -5.75 -60.25
N ALA A 612 -64.25 -5.62 -58.94
CA ALA A 612 -65.52 -6.02 -58.31
C ALA A 612 -66.72 -5.23 -58.87
N GLY A 613 -66.55 -3.95 -59.17
CA GLY A 613 -67.56 -3.15 -59.88
C GLY A 613 -67.86 -3.67 -61.28
N LEU A 614 -66.82 -3.98 -62.06
CA LEU A 614 -66.96 -4.54 -63.42
C LEU A 614 -67.60 -5.94 -63.41
N ASP A 615 -67.32 -6.78 -62.41
CA ASP A 615 -67.98 -8.09 -62.26
C ASP A 615 -69.48 -7.95 -61.95
N LEU A 616 -69.87 -6.97 -61.13
CA LEU A 616 -71.27 -6.65 -60.86
C LEU A 616 -72.00 -6.15 -62.12
N GLU A 617 -71.35 -5.28 -62.91
CA GLU A 617 -71.87 -4.83 -64.21
C GLU A 617 -71.98 -5.98 -65.21
N LEU A 618 -71.01 -6.90 -65.24
CA LEU A 618 -71.04 -8.09 -66.10
C LEU A 618 -72.18 -9.05 -65.71
N VAL A 619 -72.45 -9.22 -64.42
CA VAL A 619 -73.60 -10.00 -63.92
C VAL A 619 -74.92 -9.33 -64.28
N ALA A 620 -75.02 -8.00 -64.16
CA ALA A 620 -76.19 -7.25 -64.58
C ALA A 620 -76.43 -7.36 -66.10
N ALA A 621 -75.38 -7.22 -66.92
CA ALA A 621 -75.44 -7.38 -68.37
C ALA A 621 -75.80 -8.82 -68.80
N ARG A 622 -75.29 -9.85 -68.10
CA ARG A 622 -75.72 -11.24 -68.32
C ARG A 622 -77.20 -11.41 -68.02
N LYS A 623 -77.71 -10.80 -66.94
CA LYS A 623 -79.12 -10.87 -66.54
C LYS A 623 -80.04 -10.18 -67.56
N THR A 624 -79.63 -9.04 -68.15
CA THR A 624 -80.39 -8.39 -69.23
C THR A 624 -80.32 -9.17 -70.53
N ILE A 625 -79.19 -9.79 -70.88
CA ILE A 625 -79.06 -10.70 -72.03
C ILE A 625 -80.00 -11.90 -71.88
N THR A 626 -80.07 -12.55 -70.71
CA THR A 626 -81.01 -13.65 -70.46
C THR A 626 -82.47 -13.20 -70.55
N ALA A 627 -82.80 -12.00 -70.07
CA ALA A 627 -84.14 -11.44 -70.22
C ALA A 627 -84.50 -11.18 -71.70
N LEU A 628 -83.58 -10.61 -72.48
CA LEU A 628 -83.76 -10.38 -73.93
C LEU A 628 -83.87 -11.69 -74.72
N GLN A 629 -83.11 -12.72 -74.34
CA GLN A 629 -83.24 -14.06 -74.93
C GLN A 629 -84.61 -14.70 -74.66
N SER A 630 -85.19 -14.47 -73.47
CA SER A 630 -86.55 -14.95 -73.14
C SER A 630 -87.68 -14.17 -73.85
N ALA A 631 -87.41 -12.95 -74.31
CA ALA A 631 -88.36 -12.14 -75.07
C ALA A 631 -88.37 -12.43 -76.59
N ALA A 632 -87.44 -13.25 -77.09
CA ALA A 632 -87.20 -13.47 -78.51
C ALA A 632 -88.06 -14.59 -79.15
N THR A 633 -89.29 -14.79 -78.68
CA THR A 633 -90.28 -15.69 -79.32
C THR A 633 -91.54 -14.92 -79.72
N GLY A 634 -91.53 -14.35 -80.94
CA GLY A 634 -92.65 -13.62 -81.52
C GLY A 634 -92.21 -12.73 -82.67
N ALA A 635 -92.74 -12.95 -83.88
CA ALA A 635 -92.21 -12.35 -85.10
C ALA A 635 -92.81 -10.96 -85.42
N ALA A 636 -91.98 -9.91 -85.42
CA ALA A 636 -92.24 -8.64 -86.13
C ALA A 636 -91.00 -7.70 -86.17
N VAL A 637 -89.79 -8.19 -86.46
CA VAL A 637 -88.57 -7.35 -86.38
C VAL A 637 -87.62 -7.60 -87.56
N SER A 638 -87.30 -6.55 -88.32
CA SER A 638 -86.27 -6.56 -89.37
C SER A 638 -85.46 -5.25 -89.37
N ALA A 639 -86.12 -4.09 -89.46
CA ALA A 639 -85.42 -2.79 -89.41
C ALA A 639 -84.83 -2.45 -88.02
N THR A 640 -85.54 -2.75 -86.93
CA THR A 640 -85.07 -2.48 -85.56
C THR A 640 -83.93 -3.42 -85.14
N LEU A 641 -83.98 -4.68 -85.59
CA LEU A 641 -82.93 -5.67 -85.34
C LEU A 641 -81.60 -5.22 -85.95
N GLN A 642 -81.60 -4.72 -87.19
CA GLN A 642 -80.35 -4.25 -87.81
C GLN A 642 -79.70 -3.10 -87.03
N LYS A 643 -80.48 -2.09 -86.62
CA LYS A 643 -79.96 -0.99 -85.78
C LYS A 643 -79.41 -1.47 -84.43
N GLN A 644 -80.04 -2.48 -83.83
CA GLN A 644 -79.56 -3.06 -82.57
C GLN A 644 -78.32 -3.95 -82.78
N ILE A 645 -78.22 -4.67 -83.89
CA ILE A 645 -77.03 -5.44 -84.28
C ILE A 645 -75.84 -4.50 -84.53
N ASP A 646 -76.05 -3.39 -85.23
CA ASP A 646 -74.99 -2.40 -85.50
C ASP A 646 -74.52 -1.69 -84.21
N ALA A 647 -75.45 -1.38 -83.30
CA ALA A 647 -75.12 -0.83 -81.97
C ALA A 647 -74.35 -1.84 -81.10
N LEU A 648 -74.80 -3.10 -81.05
CA LEU A 648 -74.11 -4.17 -80.30
C LEU A 648 -72.75 -4.53 -80.93
N ALA A 649 -72.57 -4.36 -82.24
CA ALA A 649 -71.27 -4.49 -82.88
C ALA A 649 -70.30 -3.38 -82.43
N LEU A 650 -70.79 -2.14 -82.32
CA LEU A 650 -70.03 -1.00 -81.81
C LEU A 650 -69.64 -1.17 -80.32
N GLU A 651 -70.58 -1.63 -79.48
CA GLU A 651 -70.31 -1.98 -78.08
C GLU A 651 -69.33 -3.15 -77.95
N ARG A 652 -69.47 -4.20 -78.77
CA ARG A 652 -68.53 -5.33 -78.82
C ARG A 652 -67.12 -4.86 -79.18
N ASP A 653 -66.98 -3.94 -80.13
CA ASP A 653 -65.67 -3.50 -80.61
C ASP A 653 -65.02 -2.46 -79.67
N THR A 654 -65.82 -1.65 -78.95
CA THR A 654 -65.32 -0.86 -77.80
C THR A 654 -64.96 -1.75 -76.60
N ALA A 655 -65.75 -2.77 -76.29
CA ALA A 655 -65.43 -3.76 -75.25
C ALA A 655 -64.14 -4.52 -75.57
N LYS A 656 -63.95 -4.99 -76.80
CA LYS A 656 -62.68 -5.60 -77.27
C LYS A 656 -61.49 -4.65 -77.12
N LYS A 657 -61.66 -3.36 -77.42
CA LYS A 657 -60.61 -2.36 -77.23
C LYS A 657 -60.27 -2.20 -75.75
N SER A 658 -61.28 -2.08 -74.87
CA SER A 658 -61.07 -2.01 -73.42
C SER A 658 -60.39 -3.25 -72.85
N LEU A 659 -60.70 -4.45 -73.39
CA LEU A 659 -60.06 -5.70 -73.02
C LEU A 659 -58.57 -5.70 -73.43
N ALA A 660 -58.25 -5.22 -74.63
CA ALA A 660 -56.85 -5.08 -75.09
C ALA A 660 -56.08 -4.06 -74.23
N ASP A 661 -56.69 -2.91 -73.90
CA ASP A 661 -56.08 -1.89 -73.03
C ASP A 661 -55.84 -2.42 -71.59
N LEU A 662 -56.73 -3.28 -71.08
CA LEU A 662 -56.56 -3.97 -69.79
C LEU A 662 -55.47 -5.06 -69.86
N GLN A 663 -55.38 -5.80 -70.96
CA GLN A 663 -54.33 -6.81 -71.19
C GLN A 663 -52.94 -6.16 -71.16
N ILE A 664 -52.77 -5.04 -71.89
CA ILE A 664 -51.54 -4.25 -71.92
C ILE A 664 -51.17 -3.73 -70.52
N ARG A 665 -52.15 -3.32 -69.72
CA ARG A 665 -51.92 -2.89 -68.32
C ARG A 665 -51.48 -4.05 -67.42
N SER A 666 -52.18 -5.18 -67.46
CA SER A 666 -51.78 -6.41 -66.76
C SER A 666 -50.33 -6.81 -67.05
N ASP A 667 -49.92 -6.72 -68.31
CA ASP A 667 -48.56 -7.12 -68.70
C ASP A 667 -47.50 -6.07 -68.32
N ALA A 668 -47.85 -4.78 -68.28
CA ALA A 668 -47.02 -3.71 -67.69
C ALA A 668 -46.89 -3.85 -66.16
N ASP A 669 -47.95 -4.24 -65.46
CA ASP A 669 -47.95 -4.46 -64.02
C ASP A 669 -47.11 -5.70 -63.65
N LYS A 670 -47.20 -6.79 -64.43
CA LYS A 670 -46.29 -7.95 -64.32
C LYS A 670 -44.82 -7.55 -64.52
N ALA A 671 -44.51 -6.76 -65.54
CA ALA A 671 -43.15 -6.28 -65.78
C ALA A 671 -42.62 -5.44 -64.60
N SER A 672 -43.50 -4.61 -64.01
CA SER A 672 -43.20 -3.82 -62.82
C SER A 672 -42.92 -4.69 -61.59
N LEU A 673 -43.74 -5.73 -61.35
CA LEU A 673 -43.54 -6.70 -60.27
C LEU A 673 -42.23 -7.49 -60.42
N VAL A 674 -41.89 -7.93 -61.62
CA VAL A 674 -40.61 -8.63 -61.90
C VAL A 674 -39.42 -7.73 -61.58
N LYS A 675 -39.48 -6.44 -61.97
CA LYS A 675 -38.44 -5.47 -61.63
C LYS A 675 -38.32 -5.30 -60.11
N LEU A 676 -39.43 -5.08 -59.42
CA LEU A 676 -39.48 -4.86 -57.97
C LEU A 676 -38.93 -6.07 -57.18
N ASN A 677 -39.21 -7.30 -57.64
CA ASN A 677 -38.65 -8.52 -57.07
C ASN A 677 -37.12 -8.65 -57.32
N THR A 678 -36.63 -8.14 -58.45
CA THR A 678 -35.20 -8.10 -58.77
C THR A 678 -34.47 -7.08 -57.89
N ASP A 679 -35.06 -5.89 -57.73
CA ASP A 679 -34.54 -4.81 -56.87
C ASP A 679 -34.53 -5.26 -55.38
N LEU A 680 -35.57 -5.98 -54.93
CA LEU A 680 -35.63 -6.59 -53.60
C LEU A 680 -34.51 -7.63 -53.39
N GLY A 681 -34.23 -8.47 -54.39
CA GLY A 681 -33.12 -9.43 -54.36
C GLY A 681 -31.75 -8.75 -54.24
N ALA A 682 -31.54 -7.65 -54.99
CA ALA A 682 -30.32 -6.85 -54.92
C ALA A 682 -30.16 -6.16 -53.55
N ALA A 683 -31.23 -5.58 -53.01
CA ALA A 683 -31.25 -4.96 -51.69
C ALA A 683 -30.95 -5.99 -50.58
N THR A 684 -31.58 -7.17 -50.64
CA THR A 684 -31.34 -8.28 -49.70
C THR A 684 -29.88 -8.70 -49.71
N LYS A 685 -29.28 -8.87 -50.89
CA LYS A 685 -27.86 -9.20 -51.03
C LYS A 685 -26.96 -8.14 -50.39
N SER A 686 -27.21 -6.86 -50.68
CA SER A 686 -26.43 -5.75 -50.12
C SER A 686 -26.53 -5.68 -48.58
N LEU A 687 -27.67 -6.06 -48.01
CA LEU A 687 -27.90 -6.17 -46.57
C LEU A 687 -27.08 -7.31 -45.93
N THR A 688 -26.97 -8.47 -46.59
CA THR A 688 -26.03 -9.54 -46.17
C THR A 688 -24.57 -9.11 -46.25
N ASP A 689 -24.17 -8.43 -47.32
CA ASP A 689 -22.79 -7.95 -47.50
C ASP A 689 -22.43 -6.92 -46.39
N LEU A 690 -23.34 -5.99 -46.09
CA LEU A 690 -23.21 -5.03 -44.99
C LEU A 690 -23.12 -5.70 -43.61
N ARG A 691 -23.90 -6.78 -43.38
CA ARG A 691 -23.85 -7.55 -42.13
C ARG A 691 -22.51 -8.29 -41.98
N ALA A 692 -21.96 -8.83 -43.07
CA ALA A 692 -20.65 -9.45 -43.09
C ALA A 692 -19.52 -8.44 -42.80
N THR A 693 -19.58 -7.24 -43.39
CA THR A 693 -18.62 -6.16 -43.04
C THR A 693 -18.76 -5.74 -41.58
N SER A 694 -19.98 -5.58 -41.06
CA SER A 694 -20.22 -5.16 -39.67
C SER A 694 -19.68 -6.15 -38.64
N GLU A 695 -19.81 -7.46 -38.85
CA GLU A 695 -19.18 -8.47 -37.97
C GLU A 695 -17.64 -8.49 -38.10
N THR A 696 -17.10 -8.16 -39.28
CA THR A 696 -15.64 -8.01 -39.49
C THR A 696 -15.09 -6.78 -38.77
N ASP A 697 -15.81 -5.65 -38.81
CA ASP A 697 -15.46 -4.42 -38.10
C ASP A 697 -15.56 -4.62 -36.58
N LYS A 698 -16.59 -5.32 -36.11
CA LYS A 698 -16.77 -5.70 -34.70
C LYS A 698 -15.65 -6.61 -34.19
N ALA A 699 -15.23 -7.61 -34.97
CA ALA A 699 -14.06 -8.43 -34.64
C ALA A 699 -12.77 -7.59 -34.57
N SER A 700 -12.62 -6.62 -35.48
CA SER A 700 -11.48 -5.69 -35.50
C SER A 700 -11.47 -4.75 -34.28
N LEU A 701 -12.63 -4.25 -33.85
CA LEU A 701 -12.78 -3.44 -32.63
C LEU A 701 -12.48 -4.23 -31.35
N VAL A 702 -12.94 -5.50 -31.26
CA VAL A 702 -12.61 -6.38 -30.13
C VAL A 702 -11.09 -6.58 -30.02
N LYS A 703 -10.42 -6.81 -31.16
CA LYS A 703 -8.96 -6.92 -31.19
C LYS A 703 -8.27 -5.62 -30.77
N LEU A 704 -8.69 -4.47 -31.32
CA LEU A 704 -8.13 -3.16 -30.98
C LEU A 704 -8.29 -2.84 -29.49
N ASN A 705 -9.42 -3.22 -28.87
CA ASN A 705 -9.66 -3.02 -27.44
C ASN A 705 -8.77 -3.92 -26.57
N ALA A 706 -8.48 -5.16 -27.01
CA ALA A 706 -7.51 -6.03 -26.35
C ALA A 706 -6.08 -5.48 -26.46
N ASP A 707 -5.68 -5.01 -27.65
CA ASP A 707 -4.37 -4.39 -27.89
C ASP A 707 -4.21 -3.10 -27.07
N LEU A 708 -5.27 -2.29 -26.94
CA LEU A 708 -5.31 -1.10 -26.08
C LEU A 708 -5.17 -1.47 -24.59
N GLY A 709 -5.83 -2.53 -24.14
CA GLY A 709 -5.70 -3.03 -22.77
C GLY A 709 -4.27 -3.51 -22.45
N LEU A 710 -3.62 -4.19 -23.39
CA LEU A 710 -2.21 -4.59 -23.27
C LEU A 710 -1.27 -3.38 -23.25
N ALA A 711 -1.53 -2.36 -24.08
CA ALA A 711 -0.75 -1.12 -24.11
C ALA A 711 -0.94 -0.25 -22.86
N ALA A 712 -2.17 -0.19 -22.32
CA ALA A 712 -2.44 0.48 -21.05
C ALA A 712 -1.71 -0.20 -19.90
N LYS A 713 -1.72 -1.54 -19.87
CA LYS A 713 -0.99 -2.32 -18.87
C LYS A 713 0.52 -2.08 -18.96
N SER A 714 1.12 -2.17 -20.14
CA SER A 714 2.57 -1.94 -20.31
C SER A 714 2.97 -0.51 -19.97
N LEU A 715 2.09 0.49 -20.18
CA LEU A 715 2.31 1.87 -19.71
C LEU A 715 2.33 1.97 -18.17
N THR A 716 1.42 1.27 -17.46
CA THR A 716 1.46 1.18 -15.99
C THR A 716 2.70 0.45 -15.48
N ASP A 717 3.09 -0.65 -16.13
CA ASP A 717 4.27 -1.43 -15.75
C ASP A 717 5.56 -0.61 -15.98
N LEU A 718 5.69 0.11 -17.11
CA LEU A 718 6.79 1.04 -17.36
C LEU A 718 6.79 2.22 -16.37
N LYS A 719 5.62 2.73 -15.99
CA LYS A 719 5.54 3.81 -15.00
C LYS A 719 5.99 3.34 -13.62
N ALA A 720 5.55 2.16 -13.17
CA ALA A 720 5.99 1.56 -11.92
C ALA A 720 7.51 1.29 -11.92
N ALA A 721 8.06 0.77 -13.02
CA ALA A 721 9.49 0.59 -13.20
C ALA A 721 10.24 1.94 -13.14
N SER A 722 9.78 2.96 -13.86
CA SER A 722 10.40 4.30 -13.87
C SER A 722 10.35 4.99 -12.51
N ASP A 723 9.26 4.85 -11.76
CA ASP A 723 9.15 5.40 -10.40
C ASP A 723 10.07 4.63 -9.41
N THR A 724 10.26 3.31 -9.61
CA THR A 724 11.22 2.47 -8.87
C THR A 724 12.68 2.84 -9.18
N ASP A 725 13.02 3.02 -10.46
CA ASP A 725 14.35 3.45 -10.90
C ASP A 725 14.66 4.88 -10.41
N LYS A 726 13.65 5.76 -10.35
CA LYS A 726 13.78 7.11 -9.80
C LYS A 726 14.01 7.10 -8.28
N ALA A 727 13.34 6.21 -7.55
CA ALA A 727 13.60 5.99 -6.13
C ALA A 727 15.04 5.50 -5.93
N SER A 728 15.45 4.48 -6.69
CA SER A 728 16.80 3.89 -6.66
C SER A 728 17.88 4.93 -6.98
N LEU A 729 17.67 5.80 -7.98
CA LEU A 729 18.58 6.90 -8.31
C LEU A 729 18.63 7.99 -7.23
N THR A 730 17.54 8.20 -6.49
CA THR A 730 17.50 9.16 -5.39
C THR A 730 18.28 8.61 -4.19
N GLN A 731 18.11 7.33 -3.89
CA GLN A 731 18.88 6.59 -2.89
C GLN A 731 20.38 6.60 -3.22
N VAL A 732 20.78 6.16 -4.42
CA VAL A 732 22.21 6.15 -4.85
C VAL A 732 22.81 7.56 -4.82
N ARG A 733 22.05 8.62 -5.11
CA ARG A 733 22.52 10.01 -4.97
C ARG A 733 22.70 10.42 -3.50
N ALA A 734 21.82 9.98 -2.60
CA ALA A 734 21.95 10.23 -1.17
C ALA A 734 23.15 9.46 -0.58
N GLU A 735 23.31 8.19 -0.92
CA GLU A 735 24.46 7.36 -0.57
C GLU A 735 25.77 7.93 -1.12
N LEU A 736 25.80 8.43 -2.36
CA LEU A 736 26.95 9.11 -2.93
C LEU A 736 27.27 10.42 -2.19
N ALA A 737 26.26 11.15 -1.73
CA ALA A 737 26.46 12.39 -0.95
C ALA A 737 26.98 12.10 0.47
N THR A 738 26.44 11.09 1.16
CA THR A 738 26.88 10.69 2.50
C THR A 738 28.27 10.04 2.47
N THR A 739 28.56 9.16 1.50
CA THR A 739 29.90 8.59 1.30
C THR A 739 30.92 9.65 0.90
N LYS A 740 30.60 10.61 0.02
CA LYS A 740 31.49 11.75 -0.30
C LYS A 740 31.77 12.63 0.91
N THR A 741 30.76 12.92 1.74
CA THR A 741 30.93 13.68 2.98
C THR A 741 31.79 12.92 3.99
N SER A 742 31.52 11.62 4.14
CA SER A 742 32.31 10.70 4.96
C SER A 742 33.76 10.65 4.49
N LEU A 743 34.03 10.39 3.21
CA LEU A 743 35.36 10.39 2.60
C LEU A 743 36.09 11.72 2.84
N THR A 744 35.41 12.86 2.65
CA THR A 744 36.01 14.19 2.87
C THR A 744 36.38 14.41 4.35
N SER A 745 35.53 13.99 5.29
CA SER A 745 35.84 14.07 6.72
C SER A 745 36.98 13.12 7.11
N LEU A 746 36.97 11.89 6.59
CA LEU A 746 37.97 10.85 6.86
C LEU A 746 39.33 11.23 6.27
N GLN A 747 39.37 11.86 5.09
CA GLN A 747 40.56 12.48 4.50
C GLN A 747 41.12 13.62 5.35
N ARG A 748 40.26 14.49 5.92
CA ARG A 748 40.73 15.55 6.85
C ARG A 748 41.32 14.95 8.11
N THR A 749 40.66 13.98 8.74
CA THR A 749 41.14 13.34 9.97
C THR A 749 42.40 12.50 9.73
N SER A 750 42.50 11.78 8.61
CA SER A 750 43.71 11.02 8.28
C SER A 750 44.88 11.94 7.95
N THR A 751 44.66 13.02 7.18
CA THR A 751 45.69 14.04 6.89
C THR A 751 46.18 14.73 8.17
N ALA A 752 45.26 15.12 9.07
CA ALA A 752 45.63 15.70 10.36
C ALA A 752 46.40 14.71 11.24
N SER A 753 45.98 13.45 11.28
CA SER A 753 46.67 12.39 12.05
C SER A 753 48.05 12.08 11.50
N ILE A 754 48.20 11.97 10.17
CA ILE A 754 49.48 11.80 9.48
C ILE A 754 50.40 12.99 9.76
N THR A 755 49.89 14.22 9.71
CA THR A 755 50.68 15.43 10.01
C THR A 755 51.17 15.42 11.47
N LYS A 756 50.28 15.08 12.42
CA LYS A 756 50.62 14.94 13.83
C LYS A 756 51.69 13.87 14.06
N LEU A 757 51.46 12.63 13.61
CA LEU A 757 52.40 11.51 13.75
C LEU A 757 53.75 11.79 13.07
N THR A 758 53.75 12.49 11.93
CA THR A 758 54.98 12.94 11.26
C THR A 758 55.76 13.91 12.16
N SER A 759 55.09 14.90 12.76
CA SER A 759 55.73 15.86 13.67
C SER A 759 56.26 15.21 14.97
N GLU A 760 55.52 14.25 15.53
CA GLU A 760 55.93 13.50 16.73
C GLU A 760 57.12 12.59 16.43
N ARG A 761 57.10 11.88 15.29
CA ARG A 761 58.24 11.09 14.79
C ARG A 761 59.48 11.96 14.60
N ASP A 762 59.36 13.12 13.98
CA ASP A 762 60.52 13.99 13.71
C ASP A 762 61.09 14.61 14.99
N THR A 763 60.23 14.90 15.97
CA THR A 763 60.64 15.29 17.32
C THR A 763 61.38 14.15 18.02
N ALA A 764 60.84 12.93 18.01
CA ALA A 764 61.46 11.75 18.61
C ALA A 764 62.80 11.37 17.93
N LYS A 765 62.88 11.52 16.60
CA LYS A 765 64.10 11.27 15.83
C LYS A 765 65.19 12.30 16.16
N LYS A 766 64.80 13.57 16.37
CA LYS A 766 65.71 14.60 16.88
C LYS A 766 66.21 14.25 18.28
N THR A 767 65.34 13.92 19.23
CA THR A 767 65.77 13.54 20.59
C THR A 767 66.67 12.30 20.61
N VAL A 768 66.43 11.30 19.75
CA VAL A 768 67.34 10.16 19.57
C VAL A 768 68.73 10.63 19.12
N THR A 769 68.81 11.57 18.19
CA THR A 769 70.08 12.12 17.69
C THR A 769 70.81 12.93 18.79
N ASP A 770 70.07 13.69 19.59
CA ASP A 770 70.59 14.46 20.73
C ASP A 770 71.11 13.53 21.84
N HIS A 771 70.47 12.37 22.08
CA HIS A 771 70.95 11.35 23.02
C HIS A 771 72.17 10.59 22.47
N GLU A 772 72.20 10.24 21.18
CA GLU A 772 73.35 9.58 20.55
C GLU A 772 74.61 10.46 20.57
N THR A 773 74.46 11.76 20.28
CA THR A 773 75.57 12.73 20.39
C THR A 773 76.01 12.95 21.84
N THR A 774 75.07 12.96 22.80
CA THR A 774 75.39 13.03 24.24
C THR A 774 76.15 11.79 24.71
N ILE A 775 75.73 10.58 24.32
CA ILE A 775 76.41 9.32 24.63
C ILE A 775 77.78 9.26 23.96
N ALA A 776 77.91 9.73 22.71
CA ALA A 776 79.20 9.83 22.02
C ALA A 776 80.16 10.78 22.76
N LYS A 777 79.65 11.91 23.27
CA LYS A 777 80.43 12.87 24.08
C LYS A 777 80.84 12.26 25.43
N LEU A 778 79.95 11.58 26.15
CA LEU A 778 80.26 10.88 27.39
C LEU A 778 81.31 9.78 27.18
N ASN A 779 81.24 9.02 26.08
CA ASN A 779 82.25 8.03 25.71
C ASN A 779 83.59 8.68 25.33
N LEU A 780 83.58 9.85 24.71
CA LEU A 780 84.80 10.63 24.43
C LEU A 780 85.44 11.16 25.72
N ASP A 781 84.63 11.65 26.66
CA ASP A 781 85.13 12.16 27.94
C ASP A 781 85.62 11.00 28.85
N LEU A 782 84.95 9.83 28.83
CA LEU A 782 85.47 8.59 29.43
C LEU A 782 86.80 8.12 28.83
N THR A 783 87.04 8.32 27.53
CA THR A 783 88.32 7.96 26.88
C THR A 783 89.44 8.97 27.12
N LYS A 784 89.12 10.24 27.42
CA LYS A 784 90.08 11.27 27.89
C LYS A 784 90.61 11.03 29.31
N ILE A 785 89.97 10.18 30.10
CA ILE A 785 90.44 9.79 31.45
C ILE A 785 91.66 8.83 31.37
N ARG A 786 92.14 8.48 30.16
CA ARG A 786 93.46 7.86 29.98
C ARG A 786 94.59 8.82 30.42
N PRO A 787 95.46 8.45 31.37
CA PRO A 787 96.80 9.02 31.42
C PRO A 787 97.61 8.59 30.19
N GLN A 788 98.57 9.43 29.76
CA GLN A 788 99.66 9.03 28.86
C GLN A 788 100.71 8.23 29.66
#